data_AF-A0A935P8X2-F1
#
_entry.id   AF-A0A935P8X2-F1
#
_cell.length_a   1.000
_cell.length_b   1.000
_cell.length_c   1.000
_cell.angle_alpha   90.00
_cell.angle_beta   90.00
_cell.angle_gamma   90.00
#
_symmetry.space_group_name_H-M   'P 1'
#
loop_
_entity.id
_entity.type
_entity.pdbx_description
1 polymer ?
#
loop_
_entity_poly.entity_id
_entity_poly.type
_entity_poly.pdbx_seq_one_letter_code
_entity_poly.pdbx_strand_id
1 'polypeptide(L)'
;MNWLVGIPFLLLAALFAAQGGKDARLLALAVAVSAGAVAFSLRVKPLEESARPLFLQSTVGFLVWQAVSMVFSPAPLAGWRALAGASLFVSSTALVGRHGRDQHREVWRLFVQGGTVLLALVWGAGGGLLLAGNPQYASFWAVVNLFLSLPVARESRTSRLQRGTGIAGAVASLFLLWSLPVRAGWVAAVAGALLWAGRRGGRRGVGGGLLLATLAIALAPARILKADDATAFKRLDIWRAAWRGIIQKPLAGWGPGQFESLYARHALPQESEPVRYDRTTAFAHNDGLQVLAETGCPGGVFVVLSLWGLWRAGRKGNRDGESAALAAGAVFSAFNFPLASPINAVLAGGTAGFLWPADTKEGARFPASAVRKAGAGLGIAATLWAGVNFVLAADSLRADRGAVVLGATDARWIDVQADRMDQLLHSGAAGAVDTVEANLRNLLRVAPHRADLWRSLGHLESDHRPQRAGPAEAAYGEALARKPHHAPWWLERAMIAIHRNDAPGAEESLHRALRAEPRYFNAALALGQWRRLKGDPAGAARWLAALRVRGANGPKDVRGASGYQRAVLSRDERGLARALALCYIDLGRFREALVELDKTEMDTPETWALRALALSRAGRPGDARAALRRGRSLAPEDPRWEILMKKIAEPNRP
;
A
#
# COMPACT_ATOMS: atom_id res chain seq x y z
N MET A 1 -40.93 -11.54 -0.38
CA MET A 1 -39.61 -11.99 0.12
C MET A 1 -38.39 -11.16 -0.34
N ASN A 2 -38.49 -10.23 -1.31
CA ASN A 2 -37.34 -9.46 -1.83
C ASN A 2 -36.94 -8.21 -1.02
N TRP A 3 -37.65 -7.86 0.04
CA TRP A 3 -37.37 -6.65 0.83
C TRP A 3 -36.32 -6.87 1.94
N LEU A 4 -36.09 -8.13 2.36
CA LEU A 4 -35.19 -8.45 3.47
C LEU A 4 -33.70 -8.21 3.16
N VAL A 5 -33.29 -8.18 1.89
CA VAL A 5 -31.90 -7.92 1.46
C VAL A 5 -31.57 -6.41 1.46
N GLY A 6 -32.57 -5.54 1.38
CA GLY A 6 -32.39 -4.07 1.38
C GLY A 6 -32.40 -3.42 2.77
N ILE A 7 -32.93 -4.11 3.77
CA ILE A 7 -33.08 -3.59 5.14
C ILE A 7 -31.73 -3.22 5.79
N PRO A 8 -30.64 -4.02 5.66
CA PRO A 8 -29.33 -3.64 6.21
C PRO A 8 -28.74 -2.37 5.57
N PHE A 9 -28.96 -2.17 4.26
CA PHE A 9 -28.48 -0.99 3.53
C PHE A 9 -29.27 0.28 3.85
N LEU A 10 -30.59 0.15 4.06
CA LEU A 10 -31.45 1.25 4.52
C LEU A 10 -31.16 1.63 5.97
N LEU A 11 -30.84 0.65 6.83
CA LEU A 11 -30.39 0.89 8.20
C LEU A 11 -29.02 1.58 8.26
N LEU A 12 -28.06 1.18 7.41
CA LEU A 12 -26.78 1.89 7.27
C LEU A 12 -26.96 3.32 6.76
N ALA A 13 -27.82 3.54 5.75
CA ALA A 13 -28.13 4.86 5.23
C ALA A 13 -28.80 5.77 6.27
N ALA A 14 -29.72 5.20 7.09
CA ALA A 14 -30.35 5.92 8.20
C ALA A 14 -29.33 6.28 9.31
N LEU A 15 -28.39 5.37 9.61
CA LEU A 15 -27.28 5.61 10.55
C LEU A 15 -26.35 6.75 10.09
N PHE A 16 -26.02 6.83 8.79
CA PHE A 16 -25.24 7.95 8.25
C PHE A 16 -26.02 9.26 8.20
N ALA A 17 -27.32 9.21 7.88
CA ALA A 17 -28.16 10.41 7.88
C ALA A 17 -28.33 11.01 9.30
N ALA A 18 -28.30 10.17 10.34
CA ALA A 18 -28.40 10.57 11.75
C ALA A 18 -27.15 11.26 12.31
N GLN A 19 -25.97 11.09 11.68
CA GLN A 19 -24.71 11.71 12.16
C GLN A 19 -24.61 13.21 11.88
N GLY A 20 -25.48 13.77 11.03
CA GLY A 20 -25.51 15.21 10.73
C GLY A 20 -24.35 15.69 9.84
N GLY A 21 -24.59 16.76 9.08
CA GLY A 21 -23.66 17.29 8.07
C GLY A 21 -24.05 16.95 6.63
N LYS A 22 -23.78 17.86 5.68
CA LYS A 22 -24.12 17.70 4.26
C LYS A 22 -23.49 16.43 3.64
N ASP A 23 -22.31 16.05 4.12
CA ASP A 23 -21.53 14.94 3.56
C ASP A 23 -22.01 13.56 4.04
N ALA A 24 -22.46 13.44 5.29
CA ALA A 24 -23.07 12.20 5.81
C ALA A 24 -24.43 11.90 5.15
N ARG A 25 -25.19 12.96 4.80
CA ARG A 25 -26.43 12.87 4.02
C ARG A 25 -26.18 12.46 2.55
N LEU A 26 -25.05 12.87 1.96
CA LEU A 26 -24.64 12.47 0.61
C LEU A 26 -24.08 11.04 0.56
N LEU A 27 -23.39 10.58 1.62
CA LEU A 27 -22.94 9.20 1.76
C LEU A 27 -24.12 8.22 1.95
N ALA A 28 -25.10 8.60 2.77
CA ALA A 28 -26.37 7.89 2.92
C ALA A 28 -27.12 7.79 1.58
N LEU A 29 -27.13 8.86 0.78
CA LEU A 29 -27.71 8.87 -0.56
C LEU A 29 -26.93 7.95 -1.54
N ALA A 30 -25.61 7.94 -1.49
CA ALA A 30 -24.79 7.08 -2.35
C ALA A 30 -24.92 5.58 -2.02
N VAL A 31 -25.04 5.23 -0.74
CA VAL A 31 -25.32 3.86 -0.27
C VAL A 31 -26.74 3.44 -0.65
N ALA A 32 -27.73 4.32 -0.48
CA ALA A 32 -29.12 4.08 -0.89
C ALA A 32 -29.27 3.92 -2.41
N VAL A 33 -28.54 4.71 -3.20
CA VAL A 33 -28.52 4.63 -4.68
C VAL A 33 -27.79 3.38 -5.17
N SER A 34 -26.69 2.98 -4.52
CA SER A 34 -25.95 1.75 -4.84
C SER A 34 -26.75 0.49 -4.49
N ALA A 35 -27.41 0.49 -3.33
CA ALA A 35 -28.36 -0.56 -2.94
C ALA A 35 -29.56 -0.59 -3.89
N GLY A 36 -30.05 0.58 -4.34
CA GLY A 36 -31.07 0.72 -5.37
C GLY A 36 -30.63 0.17 -6.73
N ALA A 37 -29.37 0.38 -7.13
CA ALA A 37 -28.80 -0.13 -8.37
C ALA A 37 -28.57 -1.65 -8.33
N VAL A 38 -28.13 -2.21 -7.21
CA VAL A 38 -28.03 -3.67 -6.99
C VAL A 38 -29.43 -4.30 -6.98
N ALA A 39 -30.38 -3.71 -6.25
CA ALA A 39 -31.78 -4.17 -6.23
C ALA A 39 -32.45 -4.04 -7.62
N PHE A 40 -32.11 -3.03 -8.42
CA PHE A 40 -32.58 -2.85 -9.78
C PHE A 40 -31.94 -3.86 -10.76
N SER A 41 -30.66 -4.17 -10.57
CA SER A 41 -29.94 -5.23 -11.31
C SER A 41 -30.50 -6.62 -11.01
N LEU A 42 -31.00 -6.82 -9.79
CA LEU A 42 -31.70 -8.03 -9.34
C LEU A 42 -33.19 -8.05 -9.75
N ARG A 43 -33.77 -6.92 -10.16
CA ARG A 43 -35.14 -6.81 -10.74
C ARG A 43 -35.19 -7.06 -12.25
N VAL A 44 -34.05 -7.32 -12.86
CA VAL A 44 -33.98 -7.85 -14.20
C VAL A 44 -34.61 -9.26 -14.18
N LYS A 45 -35.72 -9.47 -14.91
CA LYS A 45 -36.30 -10.82 -15.09
C LYS A 45 -35.17 -11.81 -15.40
N PRO A 46 -35.18 -13.02 -14.81
CA PRO A 46 -34.19 -14.02 -15.18
C PRO A 46 -34.27 -14.21 -16.69
N LEU A 47 -33.13 -14.05 -17.37
CA LEU A 47 -32.90 -14.82 -18.58
C LEU A 47 -33.17 -16.28 -18.21
N GLU A 48 -33.78 -17.05 -19.12
CA GLU A 48 -33.80 -18.51 -19.02
C GLU A 48 -32.41 -19.00 -18.56
N GLU A 49 -32.38 -19.86 -17.55
CA GLU A 49 -31.15 -20.38 -16.94
C GLU A 49 -30.20 -21.04 -17.95
N SER A 50 -30.75 -21.52 -19.07
CA SER A 50 -30.07 -22.22 -20.15
C SER A 50 -29.09 -21.36 -20.97
N ALA A 51 -29.11 -20.01 -20.87
CA ALA A 51 -28.43 -19.13 -21.82
C ALA A 51 -27.30 -18.23 -21.25
N ARG A 52 -26.98 -18.28 -19.95
CA ARG A 52 -25.95 -17.38 -19.39
C ARG A 52 -24.53 -17.88 -19.72
N PRO A 53 -23.66 -17.05 -20.34
CA PRO A 53 -22.29 -17.46 -20.59
C PRO A 53 -21.54 -17.66 -19.27
N LEU A 54 -20.76 -18.76 -19.18
CA LEU A 54 -19.95 -19.13 -18.01
C LEU A 54 -19.19 -17.94 -17.40
N PHE A 55 -18.65 -17.06 -18.26
CA PHE A 55 -17.93 -15.86 -17.85
C PHE A 55 -18.77 -14.89 -16.99
N LEU A 56 -20.05 -14.65 -17.32
CA LEU A 56 -20.87 -13.77 -16.50
C LEU A 56 -21.15 -14.41 -15.15
N GLN A 57 -21.51 -15.70 -15.14
CA GLN A 57 -21.80 -16.44 -13.91
C GLN A 57 -20.60 -16.41 -12.96
N SER A 58 -19.40 -16.68 -13.47
CA SER A 58 -18.18 -16.64 -12.66
C SER A 58 -17.79 -15.23 -12.24
N THR A 59 -18.06 -14.20 -13.05
CA THR A 59 -17.74 -12.81 -12.65
C THR A 59 -18.72 -12.28 -11.60
N VAL A 60 -20.00 -12.65 -11.67
CA VAL A 60 -20.98 -12.38 -10.60
C VAL A 60 -20.63 -13.17 -9.36
N GLY A 61 -20.24 -14.44 -9.50
CA GLY A 61 -19.70 -15.26 -8.40
C GLY A 61 -18.49 -14.60 -7.73
N PHE A 62 -17.58 -14.02 -8.51
CA PHE A 62 -16.44 -13.26 -8.00
C PHE A 62 -16.87 -12.02 -7.20
N LEU A 63 -17.87 -11.26 -7.67
CA LEU A 63 -18.41 -10.11 -6.93
C LEU A 63 -19.01 -10.53 -5.58
N VAL A 64 -19.82 -11.58 -5.58
CA VAL A 64 -20.41 -12.12 -4.35
C VAL A 64 -19.31 -12.60 -3.41
N TRP A 65 -18.32 -13.30 -3.93
CA TRP A 65 -17.20 -13.79 -3.13
C TRP A 65 -16.34 -12.67 -2.56
N GLN A 66 -16.11 -11.57 -3.30
CA GLN A 66 -15.45 -10.39 -2.74
C GLN A 66 -16.21 -9.81 -1.55
N ALA A 67 -17.54 -9.73 -1.63
CA ALA A 67 -18.35 -9.27 -0.51
C ALA A 67 -18.27 -10.22 0.70
N VAL A 68 -18.25 -11.53 0.47
CA VAL A 68 -18.02 -12.54 1.53
C VAL A 68 -16.62 -12.39 2.13
N SER A 69 -15.58 -12.27 1.31
CA SER A 69 -14.19 -12.08 1.73
C SER A 69 -14.00 -10.81 2.58
N MET A 70 -14.73 -9.73 2.27
CA MET A 70 -14.72 -8.51 3.09
C MET A 70 -15.18 -8.73 4.53
N VAL A 71 -16.10 -9.66 4.79
CA VAL A 71 -16.56 -9.97 6.16
C VAL A 71 -15.41 -10.51 7.02
N PHE A 72 -14.47 -11.23 6.40
CA PHE A 72 -13.31 -11.81 7.06
C PHE A 72 -12.05 -10.92 6.97
N SER A 73 -12.19 -9.72 6.40
CA SER A 73 -11.13 -8.73 6.28
C SER A 73 -10.83 -8.08 7.65
N PRO A 74 -9.56 -7.79 7.98
CA PRO A 74 -9.22 -6.95 9.12
C PRO A 74 -9.64 -5.48 8.92
N ALA A 75 -9.99 -5.08 7.69
CA ALA A 75 -10.59 -3.79 7.35
C ALA A 75 -11.72 -3.97 6.32
N PRO A 76 -12.93 -4.35 6.74
CA PRO A 76 -14.03 -4.61 5.81
C PRO A 76 -14.37 -3.41 4.93
N LEU A 77 -14.29 -2.19 5.47
CA LEU A 77 -14.60 -0.96 4.72
C LEU A 77 -13.59 -0.64 3.62
N ALA A 78 -12.34 -1.09 3.73
CA ALA A 78 -11.34 -0.88 2.68
C ALA A 78 -11.70 -1.59 1.37
N GLY A 79 -12.49 -2.68 1.44
CA GLY A 79 -12.87 -3.48 0.28
C GLY A 79 -13.90 -2.86 -0.65
N TRP A 80 -14.56 -1.77 -0.26
CA TRP A 80 -15.57 -1.12 -1.10
C TRP A 80 -15.02 -0.63 -2.43
N ARG A 81 -13.75 -0.21 -2.48
CA ARG A 81 -13.11 0.25 -3.72
C ARG A 81 -12.92 -0.89 -4.72
N ALA A 82 -12.48 -2.04 -4.24
CA ALA A 82 -12.31 -3.24 -5.05
C ALA A 82 -13.66 -3.75 -5.59
N LEU A 83 -14.69 -3.76 -4.73
CA LEU A 83 -16.06 -4.04 -5.15
C LEU A 83 -16.57 -3.06 -6.21
N ALA A 84 -16.34 -1.76 -6.04
CA ALA A 84 -16.76 -0.76 -7.02
C ALA A 84 -16.07 -0.97 -8.38
N GLY A 85 -14.76 -1.23 -8.39
CA GLY A 85 -14.02 -1.54 -9.62
C GLY A 85 -14.54 -2.79 -10.33
N ALA A 86 -14.76 -3.88 -9.59
CA ALA A 86 -15.32 -5.11 -10.16
C ALA A 86 -16.78 -4.92 -10.63
N SER A 87 -17.57 -4.10 -9.94
CA SER A 87 -18.95 -3.77 -10.33
C SER A 87 -18.99 -2.96 -11.62
N LEU A 88 -18.04 -2.03 -11.80
CA LEU A 88 -17.87 -1.28 -13.04
C LEU A 88 -17.52 -2.20 -14.21
N PHE A 89 -16.62 -3.16 -13.99
CA PHE A 89 -16.29 -4.17 -15.00
C PHE A 89 -17.52 -5.00 -15.42
N VAL A 90 -18.31 -5.49 -14.46
CA VAL A 90 -19.52 -6.27 -14.76
C VAL A 90 -20.57 -5.41 -15.46
N SER A 91 -20.74 -4.17 -15.02
CA SER A 91 -21.72 -3.24 -15.58
C SER A 91 -21.38 -2.85 -17.02
N SER A 92 -20.11 -2.56 -17.33
CA SER A 92 -19.68 -2.23 -18.69
C SER A 92 -19.78 -3.44 -19.61
N THR A 93 -19.44 -4.64 -19.11
CA THR A 93 -19.65 -5.91 -19.82
C THR A 93 -21.12 -6.10 -20.21
N ALA A 94 -22.02 -5.94 -19.23
CA ALA A 94 -23.45 -6.11 -19.45
C ALA A 94 -23.99 -5.04 -20.40
N LEU A 95 -23.55 -3.79 -20.29
CA LEU A 95 -23.97 -2.69 -21.16
C LEU A 95 -23.62 -2.96 -22.62
N VAL A 96 -22.38 -3.35 -22.91
CA VAL A 96 -21.92 -3.63 -24.28
C VAL A 96 -22.48 -4.95 -24.80
N GLY A 97 -22.59 -5.98 -23.94
CA GLY A 97 -23.02 -7.32 -24.32
C GLY A 97 -24.53 -7.48 -24.50
N ARG A 98 -25.34 -6.97 -23.55
CA ARG A 98 -26.80 -7.15 -23.50
C ARG A 98 -27.54 -6.38 -24.60
N HIS A 99 -26.97 -5.28 -25.08
CA HIS A 99 -27.66 -4.43 -26.05
C HIS A 99 -27.46 -4.80 -27.51
N GLY A 100 -26.68 -5.85 -27.82
CA GLY A 100 -26.81 -6.73 -29.00
C GLY A 100 -26.81 -6.13 -30.42
N ARG A 101 -26.89 -4.80 -30.59
CA ARG A 101 -26.87 -4.08 -31.86
C ARG A 101 -25.46 -3.61 -32.14
N ASP A 102 -25.01 -3.77 -33.38
CA ASP A 102 -23.69 -3.33 -33.84
C ASP A 102 -23.39 -1.86 -33.48
N GLN A 103 -24.42 -1.02 -33.38
CA GLN A 103 -24.33 0.39 -32.96
C GLN A 103 -23.69 0.59 -31.57
N HIS A 104 -23.96 -0.24 -30.56
CA HIS A 104 -23.38 -0.06 -29.22
C HIS A 104 -21.91 -0.46 -29.16
N ARG A 105 -21.57 -1.53 -29.88
CA ARG A 105 -20.19 -1.96 -30.09
C ARG A 105 -19.40 -0.89 -30.83
N GLU A 106 -20.02 -0.25 -31.80
CA GLU A 106 -19.41 0.85 -32.55
C GLU A 106 -19.18 2.10 -31.68
N VAL A 107 -20.19 2.54 -30.92
CA VAL A 107 -20.04 3.66 -29.97
C VAL A 107 -18.94 3.38 -28.96
N TRP A 108 -18.87 2.15 -28.44
CA TRP A 108 -17.79 1.76 -27.54
C TRP A 108 -16.42 1.82 -28.21
N ARG A 109 -16.27 1.28 -29.44
CA ARG A 109 -15.02 1.37 -30.19
C ARG A 109 -14.61 2.83 -30.41
N LEU A 110 -15.54 3.71 -30.80
CA LEU A 110 -15.27 5.14 -30.97
C LEU A 110 -14.81 5.80 -29.67
N PHE A 111 -15.45 5.46 -28.54
CA PHE A 111 -15.04 5.94 -27.23
C PHE A 111 -13.60 5.53 -26.89
N VAL A 112 -13.26 4.25 -27.07
CA VAL A 112 -11.91 3.75 -26.76
C VAL A 112 -10.86 4.34 -27.72
N GLN A 113 -11.18 4.43 -29.02
CA GLN A 113 -10.31 5.01 -30.05
C GLN A 113 -10.06 6.50 -29.79
N GLY A 114 -11.13 7.28 -29.63
CA GLY A 114 -11.06 8.71 -29.35
C GLY A 114 -10.34 9.01 -28.04
N GLY A 115 -10.62 8.23 -26.99
CA GLY A 115 -9.90 8.31 -25.72
C GLY A 115 -8.40 8.06 -25.90
N THR A 116 -8.02 7.05 -26.70
CA THR A 116 -6.60 6.74 -26.96
C THR A 116 -5.88 7.87 -27.71
N VAL A 117 -6.53 8.46 -28.72
CA VAL A 117 -5.98 9.61 -29.44
C VAL A 117 -5.78 10.80 -28.51
N LEU A 118 -6.77 11.12 -27.67
CA LEU A 118 -6.66 12.18 -26.68
C LEU A 118 -5.51 11.92 -25.69
N LEU A 119 -5.38 10.69 -25.18
CA LEU A 119 -4.27 10.29 -24.31
C LEU A 119 -2.92 10.50 -24.99
N ALA A 120 -2.78 10.10 -26.26
CA ALA A 120 -1.56 10.27 -27.04
C ALA A 120 -1.20 11.75 -27.23
N LEU A 121 -2.18 12.60 -27.54
CA LEU A 121 -1.98 14.03 -27.71
C LEU A 121 -1.54 14.70 -26.40
N VAL A 122 -2.21 14.40 -25.28
CA VAL A 122 -1.86 14.97 -23.98
C VAL A 122 -0.48 14.50 -23.53
N TRP A 123 -0.16 13.21 -23.70
CA TRP A 123 1.18 12.68 -23.41
C TRP A 123 2.27 13.34 -24.26
N GLY A 124 2.03 13.48 -25.57
CA GLY A 124 2.97 14.14 -26.50
C GLY A 124 3.18 15.62 -26.20
N ALA A 125 2.18 16.30 -25.65
CA ALA A 125 2.25 17.69 -25.21
C ALA A 125 2.89 17.87 -23.81
N GLY A 126 3.35 16.78 -23.17
CA GLY A 126 3.92 16.83 -21.81
C GLY A 126 2.88 17.00 -20.70
N GLY A 127 1.59 16.83 -20.99
CA GLY A 127 0.50 16.99 -20.02
C GLY A 127 0.25 15.76 -19.14
N GLY A 128 -0.20 16.00 -17.90
CA GLY A 128 -0.65 14.96 -16.97
C GLY A 128 -2.18 14.80 -16.98
N LEU A 129 -2.67 13.58 -17.21
CA LEU A 129 -4.08 13.17 -17.14
C LEU A 129 -4.17 11.97 -16.17
N LEU A 130 -5.35 11.64 -15.63
CA LEU A 130 -5.51 10.52 -14.68
C LEU A 130 -4.96 9.16 -15.19
N LEU A 131 -4.94 8.94 -16.50
CA LEU A 131 -4.26 7.81 -17.15
C LEU A 131 -2.81 8.12 -17.56
N ALA A 132 -2.49 9.37 -17.92
CA ALA A 132 -1.15 9.76 -18.34
C ALA A 132 -0.17 9.92 -17.15
N GLY A 133 -0.68 10.17 -15.94
CA GLY A 133 0.09 10.27 -14.71
C GLY A 133 0.65 8.93 -14.22
N ASN A 134 0.05 7.81 -14.63
CA ASN A 134 0.64 6.49 -14.46
C ASN A 134 0.86 5.82 -15.82
N PRO A 135 2.10 5.73 -16.31
CA PRO A 135 2.39 5.22 -17.65
C PRO A 135 1.93 3.76 -17.83
N GLN A 136 1.77 3.01 -16.75
CA GLN A 136 1.29 1.62 -16.79
C GLN A 136 -0.18 1.55 -17.18
N TYR A 137 -1.02 2.47 -16.70
CA TYR A 137 -2.44 2.51 -17.04
C TYR A 137 -2.65 2.96 -18.49
N ALA A 138 -1.91 3.98 -18.95
CA ALA A 138 -1.90 4.38 -20.35
C ALA A 138 -1.42 3.26 -21.28
N SER A 139 -0.40 2.51 -20.88
CA SER A 139 0.14 1.38 -21.66
C SER A 139 -0.88 0.23 -21.80
N PHE A 140 -1.60 -0.10 -20.72
CA PHE A 140 -2.70 -1.06 -20.76
C PHE A 140 -3.83 -0.61 -21.69
N TRP A 141 -4.23 0.67 -21.59
CA TRP A 141 -5.25 1.24 -22.47
C TRP A 141 -4.84 1.14 -23.94
N ALA A 142 -3.61 1.52 -24.25
CA ALA A 142 -3.06 1.48 -25.60
C ALA A 142 -3.03 0.06 -26.18
N VAL A 143 -2.60 -0.95 -25.41
CA VAL A 143 -2.53 -2.33 -25.93
C VAL A 143 -3.92 -2.93 -26.19
N VAL A 144 -4.90 -2.66 -25.32
CA VAL A 144 -6.28 -3.10 -25.53
C VAL A 144 -6.89 -2.40 -26.74
N ASN A 145 -6.70 -1.08 -26.86
CA ASN A 145 -7.21 -0.31 -28.00
C ASN A 145 -6.57 -0.74 -29.33
N LEU A 146 -5.27 -1.06 -29.36
CA LEU A 146 -4.58 -1.51 -30.56
C LEU A 146 -5.32 -2.67 -31.24
N PHE A 147 -5.69 -3.70 -30.48
CA PHE A 147 -6.39 -4.86 -31.03
C PHE A 147 -7.89 -4.64 -31.29
N LEU A 148 -8.49 -3.61 -30.70
CA LEU A 148 -9.84 -3.14 -31.07
C LEU A 148 -9.85 -2.28 -32.34
N SER A 149 -8.77 -1.55 -32.62
CA SER A 149 -8.60 -0.68 -33.78
C SER A 149 -8.21 -1.42 -35.05
N LEU A 150 -7.34 -2.43 -34.93
CA LEU A 150 -6.75 -3.13 -36.08
C LEU A 150 -7.77 -3.82 -37.00
N PRO A 151 -8.82 -4.50 -36.52
CA PRO A 151 -9.86 -5.05 -37.40
C PRO A 151 -10.59 -3.97 -38.18
N VAL A 152 -10.97 -2.86 -37.52
CA VAL A 152 -11.70 -1.74 -38.12
C VAL A 152 -10.86 -1.01 -39.17
N ALA A 153 -9.56 -0.86 -38.93
CA ALA A 153 -8.63 -0.23 -39.87
C ALA A 153 -8.46 -1.04 -41.17
N ARG A 154 -8.61 -2.37 -41.12
CA ARG A 154 -8.39 -3.28 -42.25
C ARG A 154 -9.66 -3.65 -43.02
N GLU A 155 -10.84 -3.56 -42.40
CA GLU A 155 -12.05 -4.13 -42.97
C GLU A 155 -12.57 -3.31 -44.17
N SER A 156 -12.82 -3.97 -45.29
CA SER A 156 -13.23 -3.31 -46.54
C SER A 156 -14.66 -2.76 -46.47
N ARG A 157 -15.50 -3.36 -45.62
CA ARG A 157 -16.93 -3.06 -45.46
C ARG A 157 -17.25 -1.94 -44.46
N THR A 158 -16.26 -1.39 -43.74
CA THR A 158 -16.46 -0.27 -42.80
C THR A 158 -16.51 1.06 -43.53
N SER A 159 -17.24 2.03 -42.99
CA SER A 159 -17.30 3.39 -43.55
C SER A 159 -15.92 4.06 -43.54
N ARG A 160 -15.70 5.06 -44.41
CA ARG A 160 -14.43 5.83 -44.44
C ARG A 160 -14.11 6.44 -43.08
N LEU A 161 -15.13 6.93 -42.36
CA LEU A 161 -14.98 7.49 -41.02
C LEU A 161 -14.50 6.43 -40.01
N GLN A 162 -15.16 5.26 -39.97
CA GLN A 162 -14.77 4.16 -39.08
C GLN A 162 -13.34 3.67 -39.37
N ARG A 163 -12.96 3.56 -40.64
CA ARG A 163 -11.59 3.19 -41.01
C ARG A 163 -10.58 4.25 -40.54
N GLY A 164 -10.91 5.52 -40.71
CA GLY A 164 -10.10 6.65 -40.22
C GLY A 164 -9.89 6.61 -38.71
N THR A 165 -10.96 6.41 -37.92
CA THR A 165 -10.84 6.31 -36.45
C THR A 165 -10.09 5.05 -36.01
N GLY A 166 -10.27 3.94 -36.73
CA GLY A 166 -9.49 2.72 -36.55
C GLY A 166 -7.98 2.94 -36.74
N ILE A 167 -7.58 3.55 -37.85
CA ILE A 167 -6.17 3.88 -38.14
C ILE A 167 -5.60 4.85 -37.11
N ALA A 168 -6.31 5.95 -36.83
CA ALA A 168 -5.87 6.94 -35.85
C ALA A 168 -5.69 6.31 -34.46
N GLY A 169 -6.63 5.46 -34.02
CA GLY A 169 -6.53 4.73 -32.76
C GLY A 169 -5.35 3.75 -32.74
N ALA A 170 -5.08 3.02 -33.82
CA ALA A 170 -3.94 2.12 -33.90
C ALA A 170 -2.60 2.88 -33.85
N VAL A 171 -2.47 3.97 -34.62
CA VAL A 171 -1.27 4.82 -34.62
C VAL A 171 -1.03 5.45 -33.26
N ALA A 172 -2.07 6.01 -32.63
CA ALA A 172 -1.99 6.56 -31.28
C ALA A 172 -1.56 5.50 -30.25
N SER A 173 -2.06 4.27 -30.38
CA SER A 173 -1.68 3.15 -29.50
C SER A 173 -0.21 2.79 -29.65
N LEU A 174 0.28 2.69 -30.89
CA LEU A 174 1.70 2.41 -31.17
C LEU A 174 2.62 3.53 -30.67
N PHE A 175 2.22 4.79 -30.86
CA PHE A 175 2.94 5.95 -30.32
C PHE A 175 3.02 5.88 -28.78
N LEU A 176 1.92 5.59 -28.09
CA LEU A 176 1.91 5.42 -26.64
C LEU A 176 2.80 4.25 -26.20
N LEU A 177 2.70 3.08 -26.83
CA LEU A 177 3.55 1.93 -26.50
C LEU A 177 5.04 2.21 -26.71
N TRP A 178 5.40 3.00 -27.73
CA TRP A 178 6.77 3.39 -28.03
C TRP A 178 7.32 4.49 -27.11
N SER A 179 6.48 5.44 -26.73
CA SER A 179 6.88 6.58 -25.89
C SER A 179 6.88 6.27 -24.39
N LEU A 180 6.03 5.34 -23.93
CA LEU A 180 5.92 4.97 -22.52
C LEU A 180 7.03 3.97 -22.09
N PRO A 181 7.67 4.15 -20.92
CA PRO A 181 8.70 3.25 -20.43
C PRO A 181 8.13 1.99 -19.74
N VAL A 182 7.22 1.26 -20.42
CA VAL A 182 6.48 0.12 -19.84
C VAL A 182 6.64 -1.16 -20.67
N ARG A 183 7.49 -2.07 -20.19
CA ARG A 183 7.77 -3.38 -20.84
C ARG A 183 6.54 -4.27 -20.98
N ALA A 184 5.69 -4.28 -19.95
CA ALA A 184 4.49 -5.11 -19.92
C ALA A 184 3.57 -4.82 -21.12
N GLY A 185 3.55 -3.58 -21.63
CA GLY A 185 2.80 -3.20 -22.83
C GLY A 185 3.26 -3.92 -24.08
N TRP A 186 4.58 -4.03 -24.27
CA TRP A 186 5.18 -4.73 -25.41
C TRP A 186 4.98 -6.24 -25.34
N VAL A 187 5.18 -6.84 -24.16
CA VAL A 187 4.93 -8.27 -23.94
C VAL A 187 3.45 -8.60 -24.21
N ALA A 188 2.54 -7.77 -23.71
CA ALA A 188 1.11 -7.89 -23.98
C ALA A 188 0.77 -7.71 -25.47
N ALA A 189 1.39 -6.74 -26.16
CA ALA A 189 1.19 -6.50 -27.58
C ALA A 189 1.64 -7.71 -28.42
N VAL A 190 2.81 -8.27 -28.10
CA VAL A 190 3.31 -9.50 -28.74
C VAL A 190 2.35 -10.66 -28.51
N ALA A 191 1.90 -10.88 -27.27
CA ALA A 191 0.95 -11.96 -26.97
C ALA A 191 -0.38 -11.81 -27.73
N GLY A 192 -0.94 -10.60 -27.77
CA GLY A 192 -2.14 -10.31 -28.56
C GLY A 192 -1.93 -10.53 -30.06
N ALA A 193 -0.78 -10.11 -30.60
CA ALA A 193 -0.44 -10.27 -32.01
C ALA A 193 -0.26 -11.75 -32.39
N LEU A 194 0.41 -12.54 -31.55
CA LEU A 194 0.58 -13.98 -31.73
C LEU A 194 -0.76 -14.71 -31.71
N LEU A 195 -1.65 -14.34 -30.78
CA LEU A 195 -2.98 -14.94 -30.72
C LEU A 195 -3.81 -14.56 -31.96
N TRP A 196 -3.74 -13.29 -32.38
CA TRP A 196 -4.44 -12.81 -33.57
C TRP A 196 -3.93 -13.49 -34.85
N ALA A 197 -2.61 -13.57 -35.03
CA ALA A 197 -1.97 -14.20 -36.18
C ALA A 197 -2.19 -15.72 -36.19
N GLY A 198 -2.11 -16.38 -35.03
CA GLY A 198 -2.33 -17.82 -34.90
C GLY A 198 -3.77 -18.24 -35.22
N ARG A 199 -4.75 -17.42 -34.84
CA ARG A 199 -6.17 -17.67 -35.19
C ARG A 199 -6.44 -17.60 -36.69
N ARG A 200 -5.69 -16.80 -37.44
CA ARG A 200 -5.90 -16.60 -38.89
C ARG A 200 -4.99 -17.42 -39.78
N GLY A 201 -3.74 -17.65 -39.38
CA GLY A 201 -2.71 -18.26 -40.20
C GLY A 201 -2.15 -19.58 -39.66
N GLY A 202 -2.71 -20.12 -38.57
CA GLY A 202 -2.23 -21.35 -37.93
C GLY A 202 -0.74 -21.26 -37.56
N ARG A 203 0.02 -22.35 -37.73
CA ARG A 203 1.46 -22.42 -37.41
C ARG A 203 2.31 -21.40 -38.17
N ARG A 204 1.97 -21.11 -39.44
CA ARG A 204 2.68 -20.11 -40.26
C ARG A 204 2.42 -18.69 -39.78
N GLY A 205 1.19 -18.40 -39.35
CA GLY A 205 0.82 -17.13 -38.71
C GLY A 205 1.54 -16.90 -37.38
N VAL A 206 1.67 -17.94 -36.55
CA VAL A 206 2.46 -17.88 -35.30
C VAL A 206 3.94 -17.64 -35.61
N GLY A 207 4.52 -18.35 -36.59
CA GLY A 207 5.92 -18.13 -37.01
C GLY A 207 6.19 -16.70 -37.48
N GLY A 208 5.33 -16.14 -38.33
CA GLY A 208 5.42 -14.74 -38.74
C GLY A 208 5.20 -13.74 -37.61
N GLY A 209 4.28 -14.03 -36.68
CA GLY A 209 4.05 -13.23 -35.49
C GLY A 209 5.25 -13.23 -34.52
N LEU A 210 5.93 -14.37 -34.36
CA LEU A 210 7.16 -14.48 -33.57
C LEU A 210 8.28 -13.66 -34.21
N LEU A 211 8.43 -13.72 -35.53
CA LEU A 211 9.42 -12.92 -36.26
C LEU A 211 9.20 -11.41 -36.06
N LEU A 212 7.94 -10.95 -36.17
CA LEU A 212 7.57 -9.56 -35.91
C LEU A 212 7.77 -9.15 -34.44
N ALA A 213 7.52 -10.06 -33.50
CA ALA A 213 7.79 -9.84 -32.09
C ALA A 213 9.28 -9.69 -31.81
N THR A 214 10.12 -10.55 -32.40
CA THR A 214 11.58 -10.47 -32.31
C THR A 214 12.08 -9.16 -32.91
N LEU A 215 11.56 -8.75 -34.08
CA LEU A 215 11.91 -7.48 -34.71
C LEU A 215 11.47 -6.29 -33.85
N ALA A 216 10.28 -6.33 -33.26
CA ALA A 216 9.79 -5.28 -32.36
C ALA A 216 10.64 -5.16 -31.08
N ILE A 217 11.11 -6.29 -30.53
CA ILE A 217 12.03 -6.31 -29.39
C ILE A 217 13.41 -5.77 -29.79
N ALA A 218 13.92 -6.16 -30.96
CA ALA A 218 15.22 -5.69 -31.47
C ALA A 218 15.23 -4.20 -31.79
N LEU A 219 14.09 -3.65 -32.24
CA LEU A 219 13.91 -2.22 -32.52
C LEU A 219 13.41 -1.44 -31.29
N ALA A 220 13.13 -2.11 -30.17
CA ALA A 220 12.68 -1.44 -28.96
C ALA A 220 13.82 -0.56 -28.40
N PRO A 221 13.55 0.71 -28.05
CA PRO A 221 14.55 1.57 -27.43
C PRO A 221 15.23 0.92 -26.22
N ALA A 222 16.55 1.08 -26.06
CA ALA A 222 17.32 0.49 -24.96
C ALA A 222 16.74 0.79 -23.55
N ARG A 223 16.11 1.96 -23.39
CA ARG A 223 15.36 2.36 -22.17
C ARG A 223 14.23 1.38 -21.78
N ILE A 224 13.69 0.65 -22.76
CA ILE A 224 12.65 -0.36 -22.57
C ILE A 224 13.27 -1.67 -22.08
N LEU A 225 14.46 -2.04 -22.57
CA LEU A 225 15.11 -3.32 -22.22
C LEU A 225 15.74 -3.36 -20.82
N LYS A 226 16.06 -2.20 -20.19
CA LYS A 226 16.96 -2.05 -19.01
C LYS A 226 17.51 -3.38 -18.42
N ALA A 227 18.69 -3.76 -18.88
CA ALA A 227 19.45 -4.90 -18.36
C ALA A 227 19.80 -4.73 -16.87
N ASP A 228 19.82 -3.50 -16.35
CA ASP A 228 20.20 -3.17 -14.96
C ASP A 228 19.04 -2.68 -14.08
N ASP A 229 17.86 -3.29 -14.17
CA ASP A 229 16.72 -2.87 -13.34
C ASP A 229 16.82 -3.40 -11.91
N ALA A 230 17.46 -2.64 -11.02
CA ALA A 230 17.53 -2.89 -9.58
C ALA A 230 16.14 -3.04 -8.91
N THR A 231 15.05 -2.65 -9.58
CA THR A 231 13.67 -2.80 -9.08
C THR A 231 13.01 -4.14 -9.44
N ALA A 232 13.57 -4.93 -10.37
CA ALA A 232 13.00 -6.21 -10.78
C ALA A 232 13.04 -7.26 -9.64
N PHE A 233 14.15 -7.31 -8.88
CA PHE A 233 14.26 -8.15 -7.68
C PHE A 233 13.22 -7.78 -6.61
N LYS A 234 12.91 -6.47 -6.46
CA LYS A 234 11.90 -5.99 -5.52
C LYS A 234 10.51 -6.55 -5.82
N ARG A 235 10.14 -6.77 -7.09
CA ARG A 235 8.85 -7.37 -7.45
C ARG A 235 8.76 -8.85 -7.07
N LEU A 236 9.85 -9.62 -7.24
CA LEU A 236 9.88 -11.02 -6.82
C LEU A 236 9.69 -11.14 -5.30
N ASP A 237 10.25 -10.21 -4.53
CA ASP A 237 10.03 -10.17 -3.08
C ASP A 237 8.58 -9.81 -2.73
N ILE A 238 7.96 -8.88 -3.44
CA ILE A 238 6.52 -8.61 -3.32
C ILE A 238 5.69 -9.87 -3.62
N TRP A 239 6.04 -10.62 -4.66
CA TRP A 239 5.32 -11.85 -5.02
C TRP A 239 5.54 -12.97 -3.99
N ARG A 240 6.74 -13.11 -3.45
CA ARG A 240 7.01 -14.05 -2.34
C ARG A 240 6.24 -13.66 -1.09
N ALA A 241 6.18 -12.37 -0.74
CA ALA A 241 5.37 -11.87 0.36
C ALA A 241 3.88 -12.15 0.12
N ALA A 242 3.38 -11.90 -1.10
CA ALA A 242 2.01 -12.23 -1.50
C ALA A 242 1.71 -13.71 -1.30
N TRP A 243 2.60 -14.61 -1.73
CA TRP A 243 2.44 -16.05 -1.55
C TRP A 243 2.43 -16.43 -0.06
N ARG A 244 3.33 -15.89 0.77
CA ARG A 244 3.26 -16.13 2.23
C ARG A 244 1.91 -15.71 2.82
N GLY A 245 1.37 -14.58 2.36
CA GLY A 245 0.03 -14.12 2.74
C GLY A 245 -1.10 -15.04 2.26
N ILE A 246 -1.03 -15.54 1.02
CA ILE A 246 -1.99 -16.50 0.46
C ILE A 246 -1.98 -17.81 1.25
N ILE A 247 -0.81 -18.36 1.58
CA ILE A 247 -0.68 -19.57 2.41
C ILE A 247 -1.29 -19.35 3.80
N GLN A 248 -1.12 -18.16 4.38
CA GLN A 248 -1.67 -17.84 5.70
C GLN A 248 -3.20 -17.77 5.69
N LYS A 249 -3.83 -17.26 4.62
CA LYS A 249 -5.28 -17.10 4.51
C LYS A 249 -5.82 -17.62 3.17
N PRO A 250 -5.79 -18.94 2.91
CA PRO A 250 -6.06 -19.48 1.58
C PRO A 250 -7.53 -19.41 1.16
N LEU A 251 -8.47 -19.31 2.12
CA LEU A 251 -9.90 -19.31 1.82
C LEU A 251 -10.44 -17.91 1.56
N ALA A 252 -10.59 -17.09 2.59
CA ALA A 252 -11.16 -15.75 2.44
C ALA A 252 -10.14 -14.70 1.99
N GLY A 253 -8.84 -15.03 1.95
CA GLY A 253 -7.79 -14.05 1.73
C GLY A 253 -7.68 -13.04 2.86
N TRP A 254 -6.99 -11.94 2.58
CA TRP A 254 -6.80 -10.83 3.52
C TRP A 254 -7.91 -9.78 3.49
N GLY A 255 -8.87 -9.90 2.59
CA GLY A 255 -9.88 -8.90 2.30
C GLY A 255 -9.50 -8.06 1.07
N PRO A 256 -10.47 -7.67 0.23
CA PRO A 256 -10.25 -6.74 -0.87
C PRO A 256 -9.67 -5.41 -0.37
N GLY A 257 -8.66 -4.88 -1.07
CA GLY A 257 -7.97 -3.66 -0.69
C GLY A 257 -7.07 -3.77 0.56
N GLN A 258 -6.67 -4.98 0.98
CA GLN A 258 -5.83 -5.21 2.17
C GLN A 258 -4.45 -5.77 1.85
N PHE A 259 -4.00 -5.69 0.61
CA PHE A 259 -2.66 -6.14 0.24
C PHE A 259 -1.54 -5.41 1.00
N GLU A 260 -1.69 -4.13 1.33
CA GLU A 260 -0.67 -3.42 2.12
C GLU A 260 -0.49 -4.03 3.53
N SER A 261 -1.61 -4.35 4.19
CA SER A 261 -1.62 -5.02 5.50
C SER A 261 -0.95 -6.39 5.43
N LEU A 262 -1.21 -7.15 4.35
CA LEU A 262 -0.52 -8.41 4.07
C LEU A 262 0.98 -8.19 3.91
N TYR A 263 1.38 -7.23 3.08
CA TYR A 263 2.77 -6.96 2.76
C TYR A 263 3.54 -6.51 4.00
N ALA A 264 2.96 -5.64 4.82
CA ALA A 264 3.57 -5.18 6.07
C ALA A 264 3.88 -6.33 7.07
N ARG A 265 3.08 -7.42 7.04
CA ARG A 265 3.35 -8.61 7.86
C ARG A 265 4.40 -9.54 7.25
N HIS A 266 4.44 -9.66 5.92
CA HIS A 266 5.23 -10.67 5.20
C HIS A 266 6.43 -10.10 4.42
N ALA A 267 6.72 -8.81 4.59
CA ALA A 267 7.81 -8.12 3.92
C ALA A 267 9.13 -8.88 4.07
N LEU A 268 9.92 -8.86 3.00
CA LEU A 268 11.23 -9.48 2.94
C LEU A 268 12.32 -8.42 3.10
N PRO A 269 13.45 -8.76 3.75
CA PRO A 269 14.53 -7.82 3.97
C PRO A 269 15.17 -7.38 2.64
N GLN A 270 15.33 -6.08 2.47
CA GLN A 270 15.98 -5.47 1.30
C GLN A 270 17.47 -5.23 1.60
N GLU A 271 18.32 -6.25 1.38
CA GLU A 271 19.74 -6.21 1.76
C GLU A 271 20.58 -5.15 1.02
N SER A 272 20.13 -4.73 -0.17
CA SER A 272 20.80 -3.69 -0.97
C SER A 272 20.45 -2.26 -0.54
N GLU A 273 19.44 -2.08 0.31
CA GLU A 273 19.01 -0.76 0.77
C GLU A 273 19.68 -0.40 2.11
N PRO A 274 19.78 0.90 2.45
CA PRO A 274 20.33 1.33 3.74
C PRO A 274 19.60 0.73 4.95
N VAL A 275 18.32 0.42 4.80
CA VAL A 275 17.44 -0.20 5.79
C VAL A 275 16.57 -1.27 5.13
N ARG A 276 16.30 -2.37 5.85
CA ARG A 276 15.75 -3.59 5.25
C ARG A 276 14.24 -3.57 5.08
N TYR A 277 13.49 -2.80 5.89
CA TYR A 277 12.02 -2.87 5.98
C TYR A 277 11.26 -1.55 5.79
N ASP A 278 11.89 -0.52 5.20
CA ASP A 278 11.28 0.80 5.04
C ASP A 278 10.25 0.91 3.89
N ARG A 279 10.32 0.01 2.91
CA ARG A 279 9.43 0.04 1.74
C ARG A 279 8.10 -0.64 2.07
N THR A 280 7.00 -0.01 1.64
CA THR A 280 5.64 -0.59 1.63
C THR A 280 5.06 -0.59 0.22
N THR A 281 4.04 -1.40 -0.04
CA THR A 281 3.27 -1.38 -1.28
C THR A 281 1.81 -1.77 -1.03
N ALA A 282 0.88 -1.09 -1.69
CA ALA A 282 -0.54 -1.43 -1.69
C ALA A 282 -0.93 -2.45 -2.77
N PHE A 283 0.00 -2.83 -3.66
CA PHE A 283 -0.29 -3.72 -4.79
C PHE A 283 0.78 -4.78 -4.98
N ALA A 284 0.34 -5.96 -5.41
CA ALA A 284 1.19 -7.10 -5.77
C ALA A 284 1.95 -6.89 -7.09
N HIS A 285 1.58 -5.85 -7.86
CA HIS A 285 2.01 -5.68 -9.25
C HIS A 285 1.74 -6.91 -10.13
N ASN A 286 0.64 -7.60 -9.84
CA ASN A 286 0.12 -8.76 -10.55
C ASN A 286 -1.34 -8.93 -10.10
N ASP A 287 -2.30 -8.63 -10.96
CA ASP A 287 -3.73 -8.69 -10.60
C ASP A 287 -4.15 -10.11 -10.16
N GLY A 288 -3.53 -11.16 -10.71
CA GLY A 288 -3.80 -12.54 -10.30
C GLY A 288 -3.36 -12.84 -8.86
N LEU A 289 -2.12 -12.46 -8.51
CA LEU A 289 -1.61 -12.58 -7.14
C LEU A 289 -2.37 -11.64 -6.19
N GLN A 290 -2.74 -10.44 -6.63
CA GLN A 290 -3.57 -9.52 -5.85
C GLN A 290 -4.91 -10.17 -5.49
N VAL A 291 -5.62 -10.72 -6.47
CA VAL A 291 -6.90 -11.39 -6.25
C VAL A 291 -6.76 -12.57 -5.30
N LEU A 292 -5.76 -13.43 -5.50
CA LEU A 292 -5.52 -14.58 -4.61
C LEU A 292 -5.19 -14.14 -3.18
N ALA A 293 -4.36 -13.11 -3.03
CA ALA A 293 -3.95 -12.57 -1.73
C ALA A 293 -5.13 -11.96 -0.96
N GLU A 294 -5.98 -11.21 -1.66
CA GLU A 294 -7.07 -10.48 -1.04
C GLU A 294 -8.35 -11.32 -0.87
N THR A 295 -8.63 -12.21 -1.80
CA THR A 295 -9.90 -12.97 -1.83
C THR A 295 -9.71 -14.47 -1.62
N GLY A 296 -8.48 -14.95 -1.56
CA GLY A 296 -8.15 -16.37 -1.44
C GLY A 296 -8.40 -17.18 -2.73
N CYS A 297 -8.20 -18.49 -2.62
CA CYS A 297 -8.32 -19.44 -3.72
C CYS A 297 -9.70 -19.42 -4.41
N PRO A 298 -10.84 -19.32 -3.70
CA PRO A 298 -12.14 -19.30 -4.37
C PRO A 298 -12.32 -18.09 -5.31
N GLY A 299 -11.82 -16.90 -4.92
CA GLY A 299 -11.83 -15.74 -5.80
C GLY A 299 -10.95 -15.93 -7.03
N GLY A 300 -9.78 -16.55 -6.86
CA GLY A 300 -8.92 -16.98 -7.97
C GLY A 300 -9.61 -17.95 -8.93
N VAL A 301 -10.34 -18.94 -8.41
CA VAL A 301 -11.12 -19.90 -9.22
C VAL A 301 -12.17 -19.16 -10.06
N PHE A 302 -12.91 -18.22 -9.47
CA PHE A 302 -13.87 -17.44 -10.24
C PHE A 302 -13.22 -16.63 -11.37
N VAL A 303 -12.05 -16.02 -11.13
CA VAL A 303 -11.31 -15.31 -12.18
C VAL A 303 -10.86 -16.26 -13.29
N VAL A 304 -10.33 -17.44 -12.95
CA VAL A 304 -9.93 -18.45 -13.95
C VAL A 304 -11.13 -18.91 -14.79
N LEU A 305 -12.27 -19.19 -14.15
CA LEU A 305 -13.52 -19.55 -14.84
C LEU A 305 -14.02 -18.42 -15.74
N SER A 306 -13.87 -17.15 -15.31
CA SER A 306 -14.19 -15.97 -16.10
C SER A 306 -13.33 -15.87 -17.36
N LEU A 307 -12.01 -16.00 -17.21
CA LEU A 307 -11.07 -15.97 -18.32
C LEU A 307 -11.32 -17.15 -19.28
N TRP A 308 -11.60 -18.34 -18.75
CA TRP A 308 -11.96 -19.52 -19.54
C TRP A 308 -13.25 -19.31 -20.34
N GLY A 309 -14.29 -18.76 -19.70
CA GLY A 309 -15.55 -18.40 -20.36
C GLY A 309 -15.34 -17.40 -21.49
N LEU A 310 -14.55 -16.35 -21.27
CA LEU A 310 -14.19 -15.36 -22.30
C LEU A 310 -13.43 -16.00 -23.46
N TRP A 311 -12.45 -16.86 -23.15
CA TRP A 311 -11.67 -17.53 -24.16
C TRP A 311 -12.52 -18.46 -25.04
N ARG A 312 -13.47 -19.21 -24.44
CA ARG A 312 -14.44 -20.04 -25.20
C ARG A 312 -15.36 -19.18 -26.06
N ALA A 313 -15.83 -18.06 -25.54
CA ALA A 313 -16.70 -17.14 -26.27
C ALA A 313 -15.97 -16.46 -27.45
N GLY A 314 -14.70 -16.11 -27.27
CA GLY A 314 -13.84 -15.53 -28.30
C GLY A 314 -13.39 -16.50 -29.40
N ARG A 315 -13.67 -17.80 -29.26
CA ARG A 315 -13.48 -18.79 -30.34
C ARG A 315 -14.63 -18.86 -31.35
N LYS A 316 -15.75 -18.18 -31.07
CA LYS A 316 -16.93 -18.19 -31.95
C LYS A 316 -17.00 -16.90 -32.78
N GLY A 317 -17.17 -17.05 -34.09
CA GLY A 317 -17.35 -15.94 -35.03
C GLY A 317 -16.08 -15.13 -35.33
N ASN A 318 -16.21 -14.03 -36.07
CA ASN A 318 -15.10 -13.13 -36.44
C ASN A 318 -14.79 -12.13 -35.31
N ARG A 319 -14.33 -12.64 -34.16
CA ARG A 319 -14.03 -11.85 -32.93
C ARG A 319 -12.55 -11.91 -32.53
N ASP A 320 -11.68 -12.03 -33.52
CA ASP A 320 -10.25 -12.27 -33.29
C ASP A 320 -9.58 -11.07 -32.60
N GLY A 321 -9.97 -9.84 -32.96
CA GLY A 321 -9.40 -8.62 -32.40
C GLY A 321 -9.77 -8.41 -30.94
N GLU A 322 -11.04 -8.59 -30.59
CA GLU A 322 -11.51 -8.50 -29.20
C GLU A 322 -10.89 -9.59 -28.33
N SER A 323 -10.74 -10.79 -28.89
CA SER A 323 -10.06 -11.89 -28.18
C SER A 323 -8.57 -11.63 -28.00
N ALA A 324 -7.91 -11.00 -28.97
CA ALA A 324 -6.52 -10.56 -28.86
C ALA A 324 -6.35 -9.42 -27.84
N ALA A 325 -7.28 -8.45 -27.81
CA ALA A 325 -7.32 -7.38 -26.83
C ALA A 325 -7.42 -7.90 -25.40
N LEU A 326 -8.33 -8.85 -25.14
CA LEU A 326 -8.49 -9.45 -23.80
C LEU A 326 -7.30 -10.32 -23.40
N ALA A 327 -6.72 -11.07 -24.35
CA ALA A 327 -5.52 -11.85 -24.07
C ALA A 327 -4.31 -10.97 -23.77
N ALA A 328 -4.12 -9.89 -24.55
CA ALA A 328 -3.09 -8.89 -24.27
C ALA A 328 -3.31 -8.25 -22.89
N GLY A 329 -4.54 -7.87 -22.57
CA GLY A 329 -4.91 -7.33 -21.26
C GLY A 329 -4.61 -8.32 -20.12
N ALA A 330 -4.96 -9.59 -20.27
CA ALA A 330 -4.68 -10.63 -19.28
C ALA A 330 -3.17 -10.85 -19.07
N VAL A 331 -2.37 -10.85 -20.15
CA VAL A 331 -0.90 -10.93 -20.07
C VAL A 331 -0.34 -9.69 -19.38
N PHE A 332 -0.84 -8.49 -19.69
CA PHE A 332 -0.42 -7.27 -19.00
C PHE A 332 -0.70 -7.34 -17.49
N SER A 333 -1.91 -7.79 -17.10
CA SER A 333 -2.34 -8.01 -15.72
C SER A 333 -1.54 -9.08 -14.97
N ALA A 334 -0.86 -10.00 -15.67
CA ALA A 334 0.04 -10.98 -15.03
C ALA A 334 1.35 -10.35 -14.53
N PHE A 335 1.74 -9.18 -15.05
CA PHE A 335 2.96 -8.48 -14.66
C PHE A 335 2.70 -7.11 -14.03
N ASN A 336 1.42 -6.76 -13.89
CA ASN A 336 1.01 -5.45 -13.45
C ASN A 336 -0.42 -5.44 -12.87
N PHE A 337 -0.89 -4.27 -12.44
CA PHE A 337 -2.17 -4.08 -11.76
C PHE A 337 -3.09 -3.06 -12.46
N PRO A 338 -3.30 -3.15 -13.80
CA PRO A 338 -4.06 -2.15 -14.55
C PRO A 338 -5.52 -2.04 -14.08
N LEU A 339 -6.10 -3.10 -13.53
CA LEU A 339 -7.50 -3.16 -13.11
C LEU A 339 -7.76 -2.44 -11.77
N ALA A 340 -6.71 -2.06 -11.03
CA ALA A 340 -6.85 -1.14 -9.90
C ALA A 340 -7.36 0.24 -10.33
N SER A 341 -7.18 0.59 -11.61
CA SER A 341 -7.75 1.80 -12.20
C SER A 341 -9.20 1.53 -12.65
N PRO A 342 -10.21 2.26 -12.11
CA PRO A 342 -11.62 2.04 -12.47
C PRO A 342 -11.90 2.19 -13.97
N ILE A 343 -11.23 3.13 -14.64
CA ILE A 343 -11.43 3.35 -16.07
C ILE A 343 -10.88 2.19 -16.92
N ASN A 344 -9.81 1.52 -16.46
CA ASN A 344 -9.30 0.30 -17.09
C ASN A 344 -10.19 -0.91 -16.81
N ALA A 345 -10.82 -0.97 -15.64
CA ALA A 345 -11.86 -1.97 -15.35
C ALA A 345 -13.07 -1.79 -16.28
N VAL A 346 -13.50 -0.54 -16.51
CA VAL A 346 -14.53 -0.19 -17.50
C VAL A 346 -14.11 -0.61 -18.90
N LEU A 347 -12.89 -0.28 -19.33
CA LEU A 347 -12.32 -0.67 -20.62
C LEU A 347 -12.33 -2.19 -20.82
N ALA A 348 -11.80 -2.94 -19.86
CA ALA A 348 -11.70 -4.39 -19.92
C ALA A 348 -13.08 -5.04 -19.95
N GLY A 349 -14.02 -4.56 -19.12
CA GLY A 349 -15.38 -5.07 -19.07
C GLY A 349 -16.16 -4.80 -20.36
N GLY A 350 -16.10 -3.57 -20.90
CA GLY A 350 -16.79 -3.27 -22.15
C GLY A 350 -16.20 -4.05 -23.34
N THR A 351 -14.88 -4.27 -23.34
CA THR A 351 -14.21 -5.17 -24.31
C THR A 351 -14.71 -6.62 -24.18
N ALA A 352 -14.85 -7.13 -22.94
CA ALA A 352 -15.44 -8.43 -22.67
C ALA A 352 -16.88 -8.56 -23.15
N GLY A 353 -17.66 -7.47 -23.11
CA GLY A 353 -19.03 -7.40 -23.63
C GLY A 353 -19.16 -7.74 -25.12
N PHE A 354 -18.13 -7.53 -25.94
CA PHE A 354 -18.16 -7.93 -27.36
C PHE A 354 -18.27 -9.45 -27.53
N LEU A 355 -17.75 -10.20 -26.57
CA LEU A 355 -17.77 -11.65 -26.58
C LEU A 355 -19.10 -12.24 -26.09
N TRP A 356 -20.05 -11.39 -25.68
CA TRP A 356 -21.40 -11.83 -25.31
C TRP A 356 -22.14 -12.49 -26.49
N PRO A 357 -22.80 -13.66 -26.30
CA PRO A 357 -23.60 -14.30 -27.36
C PRO A 357 -24.76 -13.39 -27.80
N ALA A 358 -24.91 -13.16 -29.11
CA ALA A 358 -25.98 -12.31 -29.66
C ALA A 358 -27.32 -13.05 -29.83
N ASP A 359 -27.35 -14.38 -29.63
CA ASP A 359 -28.53 -15.21 -29.82
C ASP A 359 -29.50 -15.09 -28.63
N THR A 360 -30.28 -14.02 -28.62
CA THR A 360 -31.68 -14.11 -28.20
C THR A 360 -32.50 -13.64 -29.38
N LYS A 361 -33.09 -14.58 -30.11
CA LYS A 361 -34.14 -14.33 -31.10
C LYS A 361 -35.34 -13.74 -30.39
N GLU A 362 -35.29 -12.47 -30.03
CA GLU A 362 -36.45 -11.65 -29.74
C GLU A 362 -36.01 -10.18 -29.71
N GLY A 363 -36.45 -9.44 -30.72
CA GLY A 363 -36.23 -8.01 -30.82
C GLY A 363 -37.00 -7.27 -29.73
N ALA A 364 -36.46 -7.18 -28.52
CA ALA A 364 -36.92 -6.20 -27.55
C ALA A 364 -36.44 -4.80 -28.00
N ARG A 365 -37.27 -4.11 -28.80
CA ARG A 365 -37.10 -2.68 -29.07
C ARG A 365 -37.42 -1.89 -27.79
N PHE A 366 -36.38 -1.40 -27.10
CA PHE A 366 -36.57 -0.47 -25.98
C PHE A 366 -36.64 1.00 -26.45
N PRO A 367 -37.48 1.84 -25.83
CA PRO A 367 -37.66 3.24 -26.20
C PRO A 367 -36.42 4.09 -25.84
N ALA A 368 -36.20 5.17 -26.60
CA ALA A 368 -35.06 6.10 -26.47
C ALA A 368 -34.85 6.67 -25.04
N SER A 369 -35.86 6.60 -24.18
CA SER A 369 -35.77 6.93 -22.75
C SER A 369 -34.87 5.98 -21.96
N ALA A 370 -34.68 4.72 -22.39
CA ALA A 370 -33.77 3.76 -21.77
C ALA A 370 -32.29 4.00 -22.14
N VAL A 371 -32.04 4.46 -23.38
CA VAL A 371 -30.71 4.90 -23.86
C VAL A 371 -30.28 6.17 -23.12
N ARG A 372 -31.21 7.10 -22.88
CA ARG A 372 -31.00 8.26 -22.00
C ARG A 372 -30.69 7.85 -20.54
N LYS A 373 -31.30 6.77 -20.02
CA LYS A 373 -31.03 6.23 -18.67
C LYS A 373 -29.67 5.52 -18.57
N ALA A 374 -29.21 4.87 -19.64
CA ALA A 374 -27.87 4.25 -19.70
C ALA A 374 -26.75 5.28 -19.91
N GLY A 375 -26.98 6.30 -20.75
CA GLY A 375 -26.12 7.48 -20.85
C GLY A 375 -26.06 8.27 -19.54
N ALA A 376 -27.18 8.37 -18.82
CA ALA A 376 -27.19 8.89 -17.45
C ALA A 376 -26.43 7.98 -16.47
N GLY A 377 -26.46 6.65 -16.61
CA GLY A 377 -25.68 5.70 -15.77
C GLY A 377 -24.16 5.80 -15.97
N LEU A 378 -23.70 5.98 -17.21
CA LEU A 378 -22.30 6.27 -17.53
C LEU A 378 -21.90 7.69 -17.11
N GLY A 379 -22.81 8.66 -17.29
CA GLY A 379 -22.67 10.02 -16.76
C GLY A 379 -22.55 10.01 -15.24
N ILE A 380 -23.35 9.21 -14.52
CA ILE A 380 -23.30 9.03 -13.07
C ILE A 380 -21.98 8.37 -12.65
N ALA A 381 -21.50 7.32 -13.33
CA ALA A 381 -20.22 6.69 -12.99
C ALA A 381 -19.02 7.64 -13.25
N ALA A 382 -19.06 8.39 -14.35
CA ALA A 382 -18.04 9.38 -14.70
C ALA A 382 -18.10 10.61 -13.79
N THR A 383 -19.28 11.06 -13.36
CA THR A 383 -19.50 12.17 -12.43
C THR A 383 -19.29 11.77 -10.97
N LEU A 384 -19.56 10.51 -10.57
CA LEU A 384 -19.16 9.95 -9.27
C LEU A 384 -17.63 9.87 -9.19
N TRP A 385 -16.97 9.45 -10.26
CA TRP A 385 -15.52 9.41 -10.30
C TRP A 385 -14.89 10.81 -10.42
N ALA A 386 -15.42 11.69 -11.28
CA ALA A 386 -14.95 13.07 -11.40
C ALA A 386 -15.26 13.86 -10.13
N GLY A 387 -16.41 13.64 -9.47
CA GLY A 387 -16.79 14.25 -8.20
C GLY A 387 -15.94 13.75 -7.03
N VAL A 388 -15.68 12.44 -6.93
CA VAL A 388 -14.73 11.88 -5.96
C VAL A 388 -13.32 12.44 -6.20
N ASN A 389 -12.83 12.49 -7.45
CA ASN A 389 -11.50 13.04 -7.72
C ASN A 389 -11.44 14.58 -7.58
N PHE A 390 -12.52 15.30 -7.86
CA PHE A 390 -12.61 16.76 -7.72
C PHE A 390 -12.75 17.19 -6.26
N VAL A 391 -13.49 16.45 -5.42
CA VAL A 391 -13.50 16.63 -3.96
C VAL A 391 -12.11 16.37 -3.37
N LEU A 392 -11.42 15.32 -3.83
CA LEU A 392 -10.06 14.99 -3.37
C LEU A 392 -8.99 15.97 -3.87
N ALA A 393 -9.17 16.55 -5.05
CA ALA A 393 -8.30 17.60 -5.60
C ALA A 393 -8.58 18.97 -4.96
N ALA A 394 -9.85 19.32 -4.71
CA ALA A 394 -10.26 20.60 -4.14
C ALA A 394 -9.91 20.74 -2.65
N ASP A 395 -9.99 19.65 -1.86
CA ASP A 395 -9.45 19.63 -0.48
C ASP A 395 -7.92 19.76 -0.46
N SER A 396 -7.24 19.21 -1.46
CA SER A 396 -5.77 19.30 -1.59
C SER A 396 -5.28 20.67 -2.08
N LEU A 397 -6.11 21.42 -2.79
CA LEU A 397 -5.82 22.78 -3.30
C LEU A 397 -6.11 23.89 -2.27
N ARG A 398 -6.98 23.65 -1.27
CA ARG A 398 -7.26 24.62 -0.20
C ARG A 398 -6.22 24.62 0.93
N ALA A 399 -5.31 23.64 0.96
CA ALA A 399 -4.29 23.46 1.99
C ALA A 399 -2.86 23.78 1.48
N ASP A 400 -2.72 24.75 0.59
CA ASP A 400 -1.57 25.04 -0.30
C ASP A 400 -0.15 24.68 0.21
N ARG A 401 0.44 23.61 -0.37
CA ARG A 401 1.68 23.59 -1.19
C ARG A 401 2.17 22.14 -1.36
N GLY A 402 1.80 21.55 -2.50
CA GLY A 402 2.48 20.39 -3.10
C GLY A 402 2.14 19.00 -2.55
N ALA A 403 1.18 18.30 -3.17
CA ALA A 403 1.29 16.89 -3.56
C ALA A 403 -0.03 16.36 -4.16
N VAL A 404 0.12 15.64 -5.27
CA VAL A 404 -0.92 15.13 -6.17
C VAL A 404 -1.20 13.65 -5.86
N VAL A 405 -2.47 13.34 -5.55
CA VAL A 405 -3.28 12.19 -6.03
C VAL A 405 -3.09 10.75 -5.46
N LEU A 406 -4.26 10.21 -5.03
CA LEU A 406 -4.71 8.80 -4.93
C LEU A 406 -4.11 7.86 -3.85
N GLY A 407 -4.89 7.70 -2.76
CA GLY A 407 -4.72 6.61 -1.78
C GLY A 407 -5.30 6.92 -0.39
N ALA A 408 -5.57 8.20 -0.10
CA ALA A 408 -5.35 8.72 1.24
C ALA A 408 -6.62 9.09 2.06
N THR A 409 -7.85 8.72 1.74
CA THR A 409 -8.99 9.30 2.51
C THR A 409 -9.14 8.74 3.92
N ASP A 410 -9.06 7.42 4.10
CA ASP A 410 -9.09 6.82 5.44
C ASP A 410 -7.75 7.04 6.16
N ALA A 411 -6.65 6.98 5.41
CA ALA A 411 -5.32 7.22 5.94
C ALA A 411 -5.16 8.66 6.45
N ARG A 412 -5.43 9.64 5.61
CA ARG A 412 -5.21 11.06 5.89
C ARG A 412 -6.19 11.62 6.91
N TRP A 413 -7.44 11.13 6.99
CA TRP A 413 -8.32 11.53 8.10
C TRP A 413 -7.77 11.04 9.44
N ILE A 414 -7.33 9.77 9.51
CA ILE A 414 -6.68 9.21 10.69
C ILE A 414 -5.39 9.97 11.02
N ASP A 415 -4.59 10.32 10.00
CA ASP A 415 -3.35 11.06 10.18
C ASP A 415 -3.62 12.49 10.70
N VAL A 416 -4.66 13.16 10.20
CA VAL A 416 -5.11 14.46 10.74
C VAL A 416 -5.57 14.35 12.19
N GLN A 417 -6.26 13.26 12.57
CA GLN A 417 -6.59 13.03 13.98
C GLN A 417 -5.33 12.76 14.82
N ALA A 418 -4.35 12.03 14.27
CA ALA A 418 -3.05 11.79 14.90
C ALA A 418 -2.32 13.11 15.18
N ASP A 419 -2.25 14.01 14.21
CA ASP A 419 -1.61 15.33 14.36
C ASP A 419 -2.32 16.19 15.42
N ARG A 420 -3.66 16.16 15.47
CA ARG A 420 -4.44 16.88 16.49
C ARG A 420 -4.19 16.32 17.90
N MET A 421 -4.11 15.01 18.03
CA MET A 421 -3.80 14.36 19.30
C MET A 421 -2.39 14.73 19.76
N ASP A 422 -1.42 14.73 18.85
CA ASP A 422 -0.05 15.14 19.13
C ASP A 422 0.02 16.61 19.60
N GLN A 423 -0.65 17.52 18.91
CA GLN A 423 -0.76 18.93 19.33
C GLN A 423 -1.40 19.08 20.70
N LEU A 424 -2.44 18.29 21.00
CA LEU A 424 -3.10 18.32 22.30
C LEU A 424 -2.18 17.85 23.42
N LEU A 425 -1.35 16.82 23.19
CA LEU A 425 -0.34 16.38 24.17
C LEU A 425 0.71 17.47 24.42
N HIS A 426 1.19 18.12 23.36
CA HIS A 426 2.18 19.19 23.46
C HIS A 426 1.61 20.47 24.12
N SER A 427 0.29 20.69 24.08
CA SER A 427 -0.33 21.85 24.71
C SER A 427 -0.28 21.84 26.24
N GLY A 428 -0.05 20.67 26.86
CA GLY A 428 -0.07 20.52 28.32
C GLY A 428 -1.45 20.71 28.96
N ALA A 429 -2.53 20.70 28.17
CA ALA A 429 -3.88 20.89 28.68
C ALA A 429 -4.26 19.81 29.72
N ALA A 430 -4.93 20.24 30.79
CA ALA A 430 -5.44 19.31 31.81
C ALA A 430 -6.41 18.30 31.17
N GLY A 431 -6.22 17.00 31.44
CA GLY A 431 -7.02 15.92 30.85
C GLY A 431 -6.69 15.60 29.38
N ALA A 432 -5.61 16.17 28.81
CA ALA A 432 -5.16 15.87 27.45
C ALA A 432 -4.89 14.37 27.24
N VAL A 433 -4.19 13.73 28.18
CA VAL A 433 -3.85 12.29 28.11
C VAL A 433 -5.10 11.42 28.03
N ASP A 434 -6.10 11.68 28.87
CA ASP A 434 -7.36 10.92 28.89
C ASP A 434 -8.16 11.13 27.59
N THR A 435 -8.18 12.36 27.09
CA THR A 435 -8.85 12.71 25.83
C THR A 435 -8.19 12.02 24.63
N VAL A 436 -6.86 12.03 24.58
CA VAL A 436 -6.08 11.39 23.52
C VAL A 436 -6.24 9.87 23.57
N GLU A 437 -6.24 9.26 24.75
CA GLU A 437 -6.52 7.83 24.89
C GLU A 437 -7.91 7.47 24.37
N ALA A 438 -8.94 8.23 24.77
CA ALA A 438 -10.31 8.01 24.32
C ALA A 438 -10.42 8.10 22.79
N ASN A 439 -9.76 9.10 22.19
CA ASN A 439 -9.71 9.27 20.74
C ASN A 439 -8.96 8.13 20.04
N LEU A 440 -7.79 7.70 20.53
CA LEU A 440 -7.07 6.56 19.99
C LEU A 440 -7.90 5.28 20.06
N ARG A 441 -8.59 5.02 21.18
CA ARG A 441 -9.49 3.87 21.32
C ARG A 441 -10.66 3.95 20.35
N ASN A 442 -11.25 5.13 20.15
CA ASN A 442 -12.32 5.32 19.16
C ASN A 442 -11.82 5.03 17.74
N LEU A 443 -10.64 5.53 17.37
CA LEU A 443 -10.02 5.26 16.08
C LEU A 443 -9.71 3.77 15.91
N LEU A 444 -9.24 3.09 16.96
CA LEU A 444 -8.98 1.65 16.95
C LEU A 444 -10.25 0.80 16.81
N ARG A 445 -11.42 1.29 17.25
CA ARG A 445 -12.70 0.61 16.97
C ARG A 445 -13.03 0.63 15.48
N VAL A 446 -12.68 1.71 14.78
CA VAL A 446 -12.98 1.88 13.34
C VAL A 446 -11.88 1.26 12.46
N ALA A 447 -10.63 1.35 12.90
CA ALA A 447 -9.44 0.91 12.17
C ALA A 447 -8.52 0.02 13.02
N PRO A 448 -9.00 -1.13 13.52
CA PRO A 448 -8.22 -2.01 14.41
C PRO A 448 -6.98 -2.63 13.74
N HIS A 449 -6.90 -2.56 12.40
CA HIS A 449 -5.80 -3.05 11.58
C HIS A 449 -4.62 -2.06 11.50
N ARG A 450 -4.80 -0.79 11.90
CA ARG A 450 -3.76 0.25 11.85
C ARG A 450 -2.73 0.06 12.97
N ALA A 451 -1.57 -0.46 12.60
CA ALA A 451 -0.49 -0.77 13.55
C ALA A 451 0.11 0.47 14.23
N ASP A 452 0.12 1.60 13.52
CA ASP A 452 0.54 2.91 13.99
C ASP A 452 -0.33 3.43 15.14
N LEU A 453 -1.66 3.23 15.08
CA LEU A 453 -2.57 3.61 16.17
C LEU A 453 -2.31 2.80 17.45
N TRP A 454 -2.05 1.50 17.31
CA TRP A 454 -1.66 0.65 18.43
C TRP A 454 -0.34 1.09 19.04
N ARG A 455 0.66 1.45 18.21
CA ARG A 455 1.92 1.99 18.71
C ARG A 455 1.72 3.32 19.43
N SER A 456 0.90 4.23 18.89
CA SER A 456 0.61 5.52 19.54
C SER A 456 -0.08 5.32 20.89
N LEU A 457 -0.99 4.35 21.02
CA LEU A 457 -1.59 3.99 22.30
C LEU A 457 -0.55 3.43 23.27
N GLY A 458 0.34 2.55 22.81
CA GLY A 458 1.43 2.01 23.62
C GLY A 458 2.38 3.09 24.13
N HIS A 459 2.73 4.04 23.27
CA HIS A 459 3.58 5.19 23.60
C HIS A 459 2.91 6.11 24.63
N LEU A 460 1.63 6.44 24.42
CA LEU A 460 0.86 7.27 25.34
C LEU A 460 0.82 6.67 26.76
N GLU A 461 0.52 5.37 26.87
CA GLU A 461 0.45 4.68 28.17
C GLU A 461 1.83 4.58 28.83
N SER A 462 2.89 4.35 28.05
CA SER A 462 4.26 4.29 28.57
C SER A 462 4.72 5.63 29.16
N ASP A 463 4.56 6.72 28.41
CA ASP A 463 5.15 8.01 28.75
C ASP A 463 4.35 8.76 29.82
N HIS A 464 3.02 8.69 29.75
CA HIS A 464 2.16 9.47 30.63
C HIS A 464 1.55 8.66 31.78
N ARG A 465 1.60 7.31 31.71
CA ARG A 465 1.07 6.43 32.75
C ARG A 465 2.00 5.24 33.02
N PRO A 466 3.25 5.50 33.49
CA PRO A 466 4.24 4.43 33.72
C PRO A 466 3.78 3.37 34.73
N GLN A 467 2.80 3.72 35.58
CA GLN A 467 2.15 2.79 36.53
C GLN A 467 1.25 1.74 35.84
N ARG A 468 0.79 2.01 34.60
CA ARG A 468 -0.08 1.16 33.77
C ARG A 468 0.71 0.47 32.66
N ALA A 469 1.75 -0.24 33.04
CA ALA A 469 2.67 -0.81 32.07
C ALA A 469 2.08 -2.00 31.27
N GLY A 470 1.09 -2.72 31.81
CA GLY A 470 0.41 -3.82 31.10
C GLY A 470 -0.33 -3.38 29.82
N PRO A 471 -1.19 -2.35 29.87
CA PRO A 471 -1.81 -1.76 28.69
C PRO A 471 -0.82 -1.32 27.60
N ALA A 472 0.31 -0.72 27.97
CA ALA A 472 1.34 -0.30 27.02
C ALA A 472 1.93 -1.51 26.27
N GLU A 473 2.30 -2.57 26.98
CA GLU A 473 2.81 -3.81 26.37
C GLU A 473 1.80 -4.49 25.45
N ALA A 474 0.53 -4.56 25.87
CA ALA A 474 -0.53 -5.13 25.04
C ALA A 474 -0.66 -4.35 23.72
N ALA A 475 -0.64 -3.01 23.78
CA ALA A 475 -0.74 -2.15 22.61
C ALA A 475 0.49 -2.30 21.68
N TYR A 476 1.71 -2.34 22.23
CA TYR A 476 2.91 -2.65 21.45
C TYR A 476 2.87 -4.06 20.84
N GLY A 477 2.34 -5.04 21.57
CA GLY A 477 2.10 -6.40 21.07
C GLY A 477 1.20 -6.40 19.84
N GLU A 478 0.09 -5.67 19.88
CA GLU A 478 -0.82 -5.51 18.74
C GLU A 478 -0.15 -4.81 17.54
N ALA A 479 0.63 -3.75 17.79
CA ALA A 479 1.37 -3.06 16.74
C ALA A 479 2.38 -3.99 16.03
N LEU A 480 3.17 -4.72 16.82
CA LEU A 480 4.21 -5.64 16.33
C LEU A 480 3.61 -6.91 15.71
N ALA A 481 2.43 -7.38 16.13
CA ALA A 481 1.73 -8.47 15.47
C ALA A 481 1.30 -8.10 14.02
N ARG A 482 1.13 -6.81 13.73
CA ARG A 482 0.81 -6.30 12.38
C ARG A 482 2.07 -5.97 11.59
N LYS A 483 3.09 -5.38 12.23
CA LYS A 483 4.41 -5.07 11.63
C LYS A 483 5.55 -5.75 12.40
N PRO A 484 5.74 -7.08 12.22
CA PRO A 484 6.70 -7.87 13.02
C PRO A 484 8.17 -7.52 12.76
N HIS A 485 8.46 -6.85 11.64
CA HIS A 485 9.81 -6.47 11.25
C HIS A 485 10.15 -4.99 11.55
N HIS A 486 9.29 -4.28 12.26
CA HIS A 486 9.50 -2.85 12.55
C HIS A 486 10.49 -2.66 13.72
N ALA A 487 11.78 -2.57 13.40
CA ALA A 487 12.85 -2.55 14.41
C ALA A 487 12.76 -1.43 15.46
N PRO A 488 12.39 -0.16 15.12
CA PRO A 488 12.22 0.89 16.12
C PRO A 488 11.17 0.58 17.19
N TRP A 489 10.08 -0.11 16.81
CA TRP A 489 9.02 -0.44 17.77
C TRP A 489 9.43 -1.59 18.70
N TRP A 490 10.28 -2.51 18.22
CA TRP A 490 10.92 -3.49 19.09
C TRP A 490 11.88 -2.84 20.10
N LEU A 491 12.60 -1.79 19.70
CA LEU A 491 13.43 -1.02 20.65
C LEU A 491 12.57 -0.30 21.69
N GLU A 492 11.49 0.38 21.27
CA GLU A 492 10.55 1.03 22.20
C GLU A 492 9.98 0.03 23.22
N ARG A 493 9.52 -1.14 22.76
CA ARG A 493 9.07 -2.22 23.65
C ARG A 493 10.18 -2.70 24.60
N ALA A 494 11.43 -2.80 24.12
CA ALA A 494 12.54 -3.19 24.97
C ALA A 494 12.80 -2.18 26.10
N MET A 495 12.72 -0.89 25.81
CA MET A 495 12.90 0.16 26.81
C MET A 495 11.84 0.05 27.92
N ILE A 496 10.59 -0.20 27.55
CA ILE A 496 9.51 -0.43 28.51
C ILE A 496 9.82 -1.65 29.38
N ALA A 497 10.22 -2.77 28.78
CA ALA A 497 10.58 -3.97 29.52
C ALA A 497 11.75 -3.73 30.50
N ILE A 498 12.77 -2.96 30.09
CA ILE A 498 13.89 -2.57 30.96
C ILE A 498 13.39 -1.74 32.15
N HIS A 499 12.55 -0.73 31.92
CA HIS A 499 11.98 0.10 32.99
C HIS A 499 11.17 -0.71 34.01
N ARG A 500 10.57 -1.81 33.57
CA ARG A 500 9.80 -2.73 34.41
C ARG A 500 10.62 -3.84 35.06
N ASN A 501 11.91 -3.91 34.78
CA ASN A 501 12.77 -5.02 35.18
C ASN A 501 12.31 -6.38 34.60
N ASP A 502 11.60 -6.38 33.46
CA ASP A 502 11.27 -7.59 32.69
C ASP A 502 12.48 -7.97 31.83
N ALA A 503 13.41 -8.70 32.44
CA ALA A 503 14.64 -9.12 31.80
C ALA A 503 14.42 -9.98 30.53
N PRO A 504 13.56 -11.03 30.55
CA PRO A 504 13.25 -11.80 29.35
C PRO A 504 12.65 -10.95 28.21
N GLY A 505 11.69 -10.07 28.51
CA GLY A 505 11.04 -9.23 27.51
C GLY A 505 11.97 -8.20 26.87
N ALA A 506 12.87 -7.61 27.67
CA ALA A 506 13.90 -6.69 27.18
C ALA A 506 14.86 -7.39 26.21
N GLU A 507 15.36 -8.56 26.59
CA GLU A 507 16.31 -9.34 25.78
C GLU A 507 15.67 -9.82 24.47
N GLU A 508 14.45 -10.38 24.52
CA GLU A 508 13.74 -10.77 23.30
C GLU A 508 13.58 -9.58 22.35
N SER A 509 13.12 -8.44 22.88
CA SER A 509 12.79 -7.26 22.07
C SER A 509 14.03 -6.65 21.42
N LEU A 510 15.15 -6.54 22.14
CA LEU A 510 16.42 -6.06 21.58
C LEU A 510 16.95 -7.00 20.48
N HIS A 511 16.87 -8.31 20.69
CA HIS A 511 17.27 -9.28 19.68
C HIS A 511 16.35 -9.28 18.46
N ARG A 512 15.04 -9.07 18.63
CA ARG A 512 14.10 -8.89 17.50
C ARG A 512 14.43 -7.65 16.70
N ALA A 513 14.70 -6.52 17.35
CA ALA A 513 15.10 -5.27 16.70
C ALA A 513 16.36 -5.48 15.84
N LEU A 514 17.40 -6.11 16.39
CA LEU A 514 18.67 -6.36 15.69
C LEU A 514 18.57 -7.47 14.62
N ARG A 515 17.67 -8.44 14.77
CA ARG A 515 17.39 -9.41 13.69
C ARG A 515 16.70 -8.76 12.50
N ALA A 516 15.79 -7.82 12.76
CA ALA A 516 15.13 -7.05 11.72
C ALA A 516 16.10 -6.06 11.04
N GLU A 517 16.85 -5.29 11.84
CA GLU A 517 17.83 -4.32 11.34
C GLU A 517 19.18 -4.52 12.04
N PRO A 518 20.09 -5.35 11.49
CA PRO A 518 21.40 -5.61 12.09
C PRO A 518 22.30 -4.38 12.23
N ARG A 519 22.01 -3.34 11.44
CA ARG A 519 22.71 -2.05 11.45
C ARG A 519 22.03 -1.01 12.36
N TYR A 520 21.00 -1.38 13.11
CA TYR A 520 20.28 -0.44 13.97
C TYR A 520 21.11 -0.06 15.19
N PHE A 521 21.76 1.10 15.11
CA PHE A 521 22.72 1.57 16.10
C PHE A 521 22.12 1.68 17.51
N ASN A 522 20.97 2.33 17.65
CA ASN A 522 20.36 2.55 18.97
C ASN A 522 19.94 1.23 19.65
N ALA A 523 19.48 0.22 18.88
CA ALA A 523 19.19 -1.09 19.44
C ALA A 523 20.46 -1.84 19.88
N ALA A 524 21.56 -1.71 19.13
CA ALA A 524 22.84 -2.29 19.51
C ALA A 524 23.43 -1.62 20.76
N LEU A 525 23.28 -0.30 20.87
CA LEU A 525 23.65 0.48 22.06
C LEU A 525 22.84 0.03 23.28
N ALA A 526 21.52 -0.07 23.15
CA ALA A 526 20.64 -0.54 24.22
C ALA A 526 20.96 -1.97 24.66
N LEU A 527 21.32 -2.87 23.73
CA LEU A 527 21.79 -4.22 24.09
C LEU A 527 23.11 -4.21 24.86
N GLY A 528 24.06 -3.34 24.50
CA GLY A 528 25.29 -3.18 25.26
C GLY A 528 25.04 -2.68 26.68
N GLN A 529 24.16 -1.69 26.83
CA GLN A 529 23.73 -1.18 28.15
C GLN A 529 23.02 -2.26 28.97
N TRP A 530 22.16 -3.05 28.33
CA TRP A 530 21.45 -4.16 28.97
C TRP A 530 22.41 -5.23 29.50
N ARG A 531 23.43 -5.62 28.73
CA ARG A 531 24.47 -6.57 29.16
C ARG A 531 25.23 -6.08 30.40
N ARG A 532 25.54 -4.78 30.46
CA ARG A 532 26.16 -4.17 31.64
C ARG A 532 25.26 -4.31 32.86
N LEU A 533 23.96 -4.00 32.72
CA LEU A 533 22.97 -4.12 33.81
C LEU A 533 22.81 -5.56 34.31
N LYS A 534 23.01 -6.55 33.44
CA LYS A 534 23.00 -7.98 33.78
C LYS A 534 24.29 -8.48 34.48
N GLY A 535 25.25 -7.60 34.73
CA GLY A 535 26.50 -7.94 35.43
C GLY A 535 27.66 -8.37 34.52
N ASP A 536 27.59 -8.12 33.21
CA ASP A 536 28.72 -8.34 32.27
C ASP A 536 29.27 -7.00 31.72
N PRO A 537 29.92 -6.17 32.55
CA PRO A 537 30.46 -4.89 32.09
C PRO A 537 31.64 -5.06 31.11
N ALA A 538 32.39 -6.17 31.20
CA ALA A 538 33.50 -6.46 30.29
C ALA A 538 33.01 -6.81 28.87
N GLY A 539 32.02 -7.70 28.76
CA GLY A 539 31.40 -8.03 27.48
C GLY A 539 30.62 -6.86 26.89
N ALA A 540 29.95 -6.07 27.73
CA ALA A 540 29.29 -4.82 27.31
C ALA A 540 30.29 -3.83 26.71
N ALA A 541 31.43 -3.57 27.38
CA ALA A 541 32.47 -2.68 26.87
C ALA A 541 33.01 -3.15 25.50
N ARG A 542 33.31 -4.44 25.35
CA ARG A 542 33.75 -5.02 24.06
C ARG A 542 32.71 -4.83 22.95
N TRP A 543 31.44 -5.08 23.27
CA TRP A 543 30.33 -4.92 22.32
C TRP A 543 30.18 -3.46 21.86
N LEU A 544 30.16 -2.52 22.81
CA LEU A 544 30.00 -1.09 22.54
C LEU A 544 31.22 -0.52 21.79
N ALA A 545 32.43 -0.95 22.14
CA ALA A 545 33.63 -0.55 21.41
C ALA A 545 33.59 -1.02 19.95
N ALA A 546 33.13 -2.27 19.71
CA ALA A 546 32.94 -2.80 18.36
C ALA A 546 31.84 -2.05 17.58
N LEU A 547 30.78 -1.59 18.26
CA LEU A 547 29.71 -0.79 17.65
C LEU A 547 30.25 0.52 17.07
N ARG A 548 31.18 1.19 17.76
CA ARG A 548 31.82 2.42 17.26
C ARG A 548 32.54 2.20 15.93
N VAL A 549 33.29 1.10 15.82
CA VAL A 549 34.04 0.74 14.61
C VAL A 549 33.08 0.38 13.46
N ARG A 550 32.05 -0.42 13.74
CA ARG A 550 31.05 -0.82 12.73
C ARG A 550 30.19 0.35 12.24
N GLY A 551 29.89 1.30 13.13
CA GLY A 551 29.06 2.45 12.82
C GLY A 551 29.72 3.45 11.88
N ALA A 552 31.06 3.55 11.85
CA ALA A 552 31.83 4.57 11.14
C ALA A 552 31.49 4.72 9.63
N ASN A 553 30.91 3.70 9.00
CA ASN A 553 30.60 3.65 7.57
C ASN A 553 29.12 3.90 7.21
N GLY A 554 28.31 4.43 8.14
CA GLY A 554 26.90 4.77 7.87
C GLY A 554 26.72 6.04 7.00
N PRO A 555 25.63 6.15 6.23
CA PRO A 555 25.34 7.35 5.43
C PRO A 555 25.23 8.58 6.33
N LYS A 556 26.02 9.62 6.03
CA LYS A 556 26.10 10.87 6.83
C LYS A 556 24.92 11.82 6.59
N ASP A 557 24.21 11.66 5.48
CA ASP A 557 23.07 12.51 5.12
C ASP A 557 21.78 11.68 5.12
N VAL A 558 20.83 12.08 5.97
CA VAL A 558 19.47 11.52 6.07
C VAL A 558 18.40 12.53 5.63
N ARG A 559 18.78 13.61 4.93
CA ARG A 559 17.82 14.57 4.36
C ARG A 559 16.95 13.87 3.31
N GLY A 560 15.64 13.96 3.47
CA GLY A 560 14.66 13.23 2.65
C GLY A 560 14.42 11.78 3.07
N ALA A 561 15.07 11.29 4.13
CA ALA A 561 14.86 9.95 4.66
C ALA A 561 13.50 9.83 5.36
N SER A 562 12.88 8.65 5.26
CA SER A 562 11.64 8.35 5.97
C SER A 562 11.81 8.44 7.50
N GLY A 563 10.71 8.49 8.25
CA GLY A 563 10.78 8.41 9.71
C GLY A 563 11.48 7.13 10.21
N TYR A 564 11.23 6.00 9.55
CA TYR A 564 11.87 4.72 9.86
C TYR A 564 13.37 4.74 9.56
N GLN A 565 13.78 5.25 8.39
CA GLN A 565 15.19 5.40 8.03
C GLN A 565 15.93 6.29 9.01
N ARG A 566 15.35 7.44 9.37
CA ARG A 566 15.94 8.34 10.37
C ARG A 566 16.11 7.62 11.70
N ALA A 567 15.11 6.88 12.16
CA ALA A 567 15.22 6.12 13.41
C ALA A 567 16.35 5.09 13.35
N VAL A 568 16.43 4.28 12.29
CA VAL A 568 17.40 3.18 12.17
C VAL A 568 18.83 3.67 11.93
N LEU A 569 19.00 4.71 11.12
CA LEU A 569 20.30 5.25 10.73
C LEU A 569 20.83 6.31 11.70
N SER A 570 19.99 6.83 12.61
CA SER A 570 20.44 7.76 13.65
C SER A 570 21.52 7.11 14.54
N ARG A 571 22.52 7.92 14.91
CA ARG A 571 23.64 7.49 15.75
C ARG A 571 23.76 8.38 16.96
N ASP A 572 23.48 7.82 18.14
CA ASP A 572 23.75 8.48 19.40
C ASP A 572 25.19 8.22 19.87
N GLU A 573 26.16 8.88 19.23
CA GLU A 573 27.58 8.78 19.61
C GLU A 573 27.84 9.25 21.04
N ARG A 574 27.06 10.24 21.53
CA ARG A 574 27.15 10.75 22.89
C ARG A 574 26.64 9.72 23.89
N GLY A 575 25.52 9.05 23.60
CA GLY A 575 25.01 7.91 24.37
C GLY A 575 25.97 6.74 24.39
N LEU A 576 26.63 6.44 23.26
CA LEU A 576 27.65 5.40 23.18
C LEU A 576 28.85 5.71 24.09
N ALA A 577 29.37 6.93 24.05
CA ALA A 577 30.46 7.36 24.92
C ALA A 577 30.09 7.26 26.42
N ARG A 578 28.88 7.72 26.80
CA ARG A 578 28.35 7.57 28.17
C ARG A 578 28.22 6.10 28.59
N ALA A 579 27.73 5.24 27.70
CA ALA A 579 27.57 3.81 27.97
C ALA A 579 28.93 3.09 28.15
N LEU A 580 29.92 3.43 27.33
CA LEU A 580 31.30 2.93 27.49
C LEU A 580 31.92 3.41 28.80
N ALA A 581 31.77 4.69 29.13
CA ALA A 581 32.26 5.25 30.38
C ALA A 581 31.67 4.52 31.60
N LEU A 582 30.37 4.23 31.58
CA LEU A 582 29.72 3.42 32.61
C LEU A 582 30.34 2.02 32.73
N CYS A 583 30.56 1.32 31.61
CA CYS A 583 31.21 0.01 31.64
C CYS A 583 32.62 0.09 32.23
N TYR A 584 33.39 1.13 31.89
CA TYR A 584 34.74 1.33 32.43
C TYR A 584 34.74 1.69 33.92
N ILE A 585 33.75 2.46 34.40
CA ILE A 585 33.57 2.72 35.83
C ILE A 585 33.30 1.40 36.58
N ASP A 586 32.40 0.56 36.06
CA ASP A 586 32.07 -0.75 36.66
C ASP A 586 33.29 -1.70 36.69
N LEU A 587 34.21 -1.55 35.75
CA LEU A 587 35.46 -2.33 35.66
C LEU A 587 36.63 -1.73 36.46
N GLY A 588 36.44 -0.59 37.14
CA GLY A 588 37.53 0.12 37.83
C GLY A 588 38.52 0.87 36.90
N ARG A 589 38.20 0.97 35.61
CA ARG A 589 39.03 1.59 34.56
C ARG A 589 38.75 3.09 34.42
N PHE A 590 38.91 3.84 35.51
CA PHE A 590 38.42 5.22 35.60
C PHE A 590 39.08 6.21 34.62
N ARG A 591 40.36 6.02 34.29
CA ARG A 591 41.05 6.88 33.30
C ARG A 591 40.39 6.78 31.92
N GLU A 592 40.04 5.58 31.50
CA GLU A 592 39.40 5.34 30.22
C GLU A 592 37.94 5.82 30.21
N ALA A 593 37.25 5.72 31.35
CA ALA A 593 35.95 6.33 31.53
C ALA A 593 35.99 7.86 31.30
N LEU A 594 36.99 8.55 31.86
CA LEU A 594 37.14 10.00 31.67
C LEU A 594 37.46 10.36 30.22
N VAL A 595 38.33 9.60 29.55
CA VAL A 595 38.61 9.78 28.11
C VAL A 595 37.35 9.63 27.26
N GLU A 596 36.47 8.68 27.58
CA GLU A 596 35.19 8.55 26.88
C GLU A 596 34.25 9.72 27.16
N LEU A 597 34.18 10.19 28.41
CA LEU A 597 33.35 11.34 28.77
C LEU A 597 33.85 12.65 28.12
N ASP A 598 35.16 12.81 27.94
CA ASP A 598 35.74 13.96 27.24
C ASP A 598 35.35 14.02 25.74
N LYS A 599 34.93 12.89 25.14
CA LYS A 599 34.41 12.84 23.76
C LYS A 599 32.96 13.30 23.66
N THR A 600 32.27 13.47 24.79
CA THR A 600 30.95 14.08 24.82
C THR A 600 31.13 15.58 25.02
N GLU A 601 30.43 16.41 24.25
CA GLU A 601 30.26 17.81 24.60
C GLU A 601 29.63 17.84 26.01
N MET A 602 30.29 18.53 26.95
CA MET A 602 30.04 18.50 28.39
C MET A 602 28.77 19.32 28.76
N ASP A 603 27.67 19.03 28.07
CA ASP A 603 26.48 19.89 28.04
C ASP A 603 25.29 19.26 28.78
N THR A 604 25.40 17.99 29.17
CA THR A 604 24.30 17.25 29.83
C THR A 604 24.58 17.00 31.31
N PRO A 605 23.58 17.18 32.19
CA PRO A 605 23.62 16.77 33.60
C PRO A 605 24.16 15.34 33.78
N GLU A 606 23.74 14.40 32.94
CA GLU A 606 24.11 12.99 33.01
C GLU A 606 25.62 12.77 32.81
N THR A 607 26.23 13.43 31.82
CA THR A 607 27.67 13.34 31.58
C THR A 607 28.46 13.85 32.79
N TRP A 608 28.04 14.98 33.39
CA TRP A 608 28.68 15.54 34.57
C TRP A 608 28.56 14.62 35.79
N ALA A 609 27.41 13.97 35.96
CA ALA A 609 27.21 12.97 37.03
C ALA A 609 28.17 11.78 36.86
N LEU A 610 28.28 11.22 35.65
CA LEU A 610 29.21 10.12 35.37
C LEU A 610 30.67 10.54 35.59
N ARG A 611 31.03 11.77 35.22
CA ARG A 611 32.38 12.32 35.45
C ARG A 611 32.68 12.45 36.94
N ALA A 612 31.75 13.00 37.71
CA ALA A 612 31.90 13.13 39.15
C ALA A 612 32.10 11.77 39.82
N LEU A 613 31.32 10.75 39.40
CA LEU A 613 31.47 9.38 39.87
C LEU A 613 32.84 8.78 39.51
N ALA A 614 33.27 8.91 38.26
CA ALA A 614 34.57 8.41 37.82
C ALA A 614 35.75 9.08 38.55
N LEU A 615 35.70 10.41 38.75
CA LEU A 615 36.73 11.17 39.48
C LEU A 615 36.78 10.79 40.96
N SER A 616 35.63 10.61 41.59
CA SER A 616 35.56 10.18 43.00
C SER A 616 36.19 8.81 43.18
N ARG A 617 35.80 7.83 42.35
CA ARG A 617 36.34 6.46 42.39
C ARG A 617 37.82 6.40 41.96
N ALA A 618 38.30 7.36 41.19
CA ALA A 618 39.72 7.52 40.84
C ALA A 618 40.58 8.21 41.93
N GLY A 619 40.02 8.52 43.11
CA GLY A 619 40.75 9.19 44.19
C GLY A 619 40.93 10.70 44.00
N ARG A 620 40.10 11.35 43.18
CA ARG A 620 40.13 12.81 42.92
C ARG A 620 38.88 13.53 43.45
N PRO A 621 38.65 13.55 44.78
CA PRO A 621 37.40 14.06 45.37
C PRO A 621 37.21 15.59 45.21
N GLY A 622 38.28 16.36 45.04
CA GLY A 622 38.19 17.79 44.73
C GLY A 622 37.55 18.05 43.37
N ASP A 623 38.06 17.35 42.34
CA ASP A 623 37.56 17.45 40.97
C ASP A 623 36.16 16.85 40.83
N ALA A 624 35.86 15.77 41.57
CA ALA A 624 34.53 15.17 41.62
C ALA A 624 33.48 16.17 42.13
N ARG A 625 33.79 16.92 43.19
CA ARG A 625 32.91 17.98 43.71
C ARG A 625 32.72 19.13 42.73
N ALA A 626 33.78 19.52 42.01
CA ALA A 626 33.68 20.53 40.97
C ALA A 626 32.77 20.08 39.81
N ALA A 627 32.93 18.83 39.34
CA ALA A 627 32.08 18.24 38.31
C ALA A 627 30.61 18.16 38.74
N LEU A 628 30.34 17.79 40.00
CA LEU A 628 28.99 17.71 40.54
C LEU A 628 28.32 19.09 40.66
N ARG A 629 29.06 20.13 41.09
CA ARG A 629 28.55 21.52 41.08
C ARG A 629 28.16 21.97 39.68
N ARG A 630 28.98 21.64 38.67
CA ARG A 630 28.70 22.00 37.28
C ARG A 630 27.47 21.27 36.76
N GLY A 631 27.36 19.96 36.99
CA GLY A 631 26.17 19.19 36.62
C GLY A 631 24.89 19.72 37.25
N ARG A 632 24.91 20.00 38.57
CA ARG A 632 23.76 20.59 39.28
C ARG A 632 23.37 21.97 38.75
N SER A 633 24.32 22.78 38.30
CA SER A 633 24.01 24.08 37.69
C SER A 633 23.22 23.96 36.37
N LEU A 634 23.33 22.82 35.68
CA LEU A 634 22.61 22.54 34.44
C LEU A 634 21.21 21.96 34.69
N ALA A 635 21.02 21.23 35.80
CA ALA A 635 19.72 20.71 36.22
C ALA A 635 19.58 20.76 37.75
N PRO A 636 19.21 21.92 38.32
CA PRO A 636 19.18 22.12 39.78
C PRO A 636 18.18 21.21 40.50
N GLU A 637 17.07 20.90 39.83
CA GLU A 637 15.92 20.15 40.34
C GLU A 637 16.07 18.62 40.22
N ASP A 638 17.18 18.13 39.67
CA ASP A 638 17.36 16.69 39.48
C ASP A 638 17.72 16.00 40.81
N PRO A 639 16.87 15.11 41.35
CA PRO A 639 17.08 14.48 42.65
C PRO A 639 18.30 13.54 42.65
N ARG A 640 18.81 13.14 41.48
CA ARG A 640 20.00 12.28 41.37
C ARG A 640 21.25 12.92 41.97
N TRP A 641 21.31 14.26 42.05
CA TRP A 641 22.45 14.96 42.63
C TRP A 641 22.65 14.68 44.11
N GLU A 642 21.58 14.54 44.88
CA GLU A 642 21.66 14.22 46.31
C GLU A 642 22.17 12.80 46.54
N ILE A 643 21.73 11.85 45.70
CA ILE A 643 22.20 10.46 45.73
C ILE A 643 23.68 10.40 45.39
N LEU A 644 24.12 11.11 44.35
CA LEU A 644 25.53 11.17 43.96
C LEU A 644 26.41 11.83 45.03
N MET A 645 25.95 12.90 45.67
CA MET A 645 26.67 13.56 46.77
C MET A 645 26.96 12.58 47.92
N LYS A 646 25.97 11.78 48.32
CA LYS A 646 26.14 10.74 49.33
C LYS A 646 27.14 9.66 48.87
N LYS A 647 27.05 9.20 47.63
CA LYS A 647 27.99 8.20 47.07
C LYS A 647 29.43 8.71 46.95
N ILE A 648 29.63 9.99 46.64
CA ILE A 648 30.96 10.61 46.52
C ILE A 648 31.62 10.81 47.91
N ALA A 649 30.81 11.00 48.95
CA ALA A 649 31.29 11.11 50.33
C ALA A 649 31.77 9.75 50.90
N GLU A 650 31.27 8.63 50.37
CA GLU A 650 31.62 7.26 50.79
C GLU A 650 32.16 6.43 49.60
N PRO A 651 33.37 6.72 49.08
CA PRO A 651 33.87 6.16 47.82
C PRO A 651 34.03 4.63 47.79
N ASN A 652 34.02 3.96 48.96
CA ASN A 652 34.23 2.52 49.12
C ASN A 652 32.95 1.67 49.23
N ARG A 653 31.74 2.26 49.14
CA ARG A 653 30.48 1.48 49.07
C ARG A 653 30.08 1.18 47.61
N PRO A 654 29.61 -0.05 47.30
CA PRO A 654 29.30 -0.49 45.93
C PRO A 654 28.28 0.41 45.20
#